data_AF-A0AAU6L5C4-F1
#
_entry.id   AF-A0AAU6L5C4-F1
#
_cell.length_a   1.000
_cell.length_b   1.000
_cell.length_c   1.000
_cell.angle_alpha   90.00
_cell.angle_beta   90.00
_cell.angle_gamma   90.00
#
_symmetry.space_group_name_H-M   'P 1'
#
loop_
_entity.id
_entity.type
_entity.pdbx_description
1 polymer ?
#
loop_
_entity_poly.entity_id
_entity_poly.type
_entity_poly.pdbx_seq_one_letter_code
_entity_poly.pdbx_strand_id
1 'polypeptide(L)'
;MIEQLLAALADGADGSAPSTGIGAEELADILWLAARVDAGRTARPPAAPGADPPGEPPPPPDPSPEPGAAPGPGTSAGGEPAVQLFPAARRDPTGKPDDDGARRRGSPLRLPRAASLDDPLALMRSLRPVGRRSIGGPGEELDEQLTVERSIERMVTTPVLRPAESRWLDLALVVDTHRSMLLWADHVDELRRVLTRSGVFRDVRTWQLTGTGPGATPMVTRGHGGPPRNPLELADPAGRRLILVLSDTVAGGWREAPVQDVLRHWCAHNAVAVLNVLPERLWTRGAVRPVPFAVRADRPAAATRSWQRIPAARRARARAGTRRTAVPAVVPVVGVASGSLARLVRVVSGDGRWRRLACLRLDPEPAATGAPDDPAPGGRSALEVVEDFRASASPTAQQLAAHLAAVPLTLPVMTLVRRSLLRDSEHGHLAEVALGGLFEAWEDEQDPAEVEFEFLPGVREALLGGQLRGEVAAIRELVRRRVWEFVSRNRRTGPDFSATRVTTGREGVRRVAEGALPFAARPPREPGLADRVVRVRHDGMPEPQEVGTLLTPRLVLTVGDAVPPAGSVAWVRPGDREIPCRAVWWDDAAPRMLLLQADEDLTDPAVGAEPLPWLPADHHLARVRIDGRTDQGDPVSLTGEVLPHGGDLNGEVVRLSAEPEGWTHYRGGPVSRGGALVGVVHTVSPNRLVFLLTDALMEQEGFRAALEGSVRARDTETGVCLAVLPGADGVVPTGSSATAETHAMLAELMADTGVSGRLTGGEEDAPLLVTFAAPGAHAKAGRLLLELPGAMTRYGFRRMDGMHPPLGAAVGVGTDESTRLVRHPAIADLLGRTVRPGALVLALSHRLYEELADVLGSPARIALHRVGGADEGWVCSDDHAPAGALGQVLTEADGLLDEGVGWPTCGLQASPADPRACIGIRLPGHERCLAHLEIEDQEGYLGTLSPGAPVDLRGTTFDHGLLPRLLMALQPGVPGPAALGPADFDRARFVDGWNRPDIEFWDRASFVRASFEGRAGFAGVTFAGPVSLDGAVFERVGDFDRCRFHRTATFRRALFHASAGFNNAAFLGDVSFARAVLAASADLNGVRVAGTADFSRTFFGGLAMLNEAGFAGAVSFASAEWEGGLLSNRAVFEAPVDFARASFRGRVRLDGVLFEADSLVGQFPFVAPPDGWTSVRRPDGTWDVRLLDAEA
;
A
#
# COMPACT_ATOMS: atom_id res chain seq x y z
N MET A 1 -35.12 -18.61 -14.86
CA MET A 1 -34.04 -19.60 -14.68
C MET A 1 -34.22 -20.82 -15.57
N ILE A 2 -35.26 -21.66 -15.41
CA ILE A 2 -35.47 -22.84 -16.27
C ILE A 2 -35.73 -22.45 -17.74
N GLU A 3 -36.56 -21.43 -18.00
CA GLU A 3 -36.76 -20.92 -19.37
C GLU A 3 -35.49 -20.28 -19.97
N GLN A 4 -34.65 -19.65 -19.15
CA GLN A 4 -33.36 -19.10 -19.60
C GLN A 4 -32.35 -20.20 -19.92
N LEU A 5 -32.42 -21.34 -19.21
CA LEU A 5 -31.61 -22.52 -19.48
C LEU A 5 -32.07 -23.27 -20.74
N LEU A 6 -33.38 -23.30 -21.00
CA LEU A 6 -33.95 -23.84 -22.25
C LEU A 6 -33.67 -22.94 -23.46
N ALA A 7 -33.67 -21.61 -23.29
CA ALA A 7 -33.27 -20.66 -24.33
C ALA A 7 -31.79 -20.81 -24.69
N ALA A 8 -30.91 -20.95 -23.68
CA ALA A 8 -29.48 -21.21 -23.90
C ALA A 8 -29.19 -22.57 -24.58
N LEU A 9 -30.11 -23.53 -24.52
CA LEU A 9 -30.03 -24.82 -25.22
C LEU A 9 -30.53 -24.74 -26.69
N ALA A 10 -31.37 -23.77 -27.03
CA ALA A 10 -31.90 -23.58 -28.38
C ALA A 10 -30.93 -22.79 -29.29
N ASP A 11 -30.13 -21.88 -28.71
CA ASP A 11 -29.17 -21.05 -29.45
C ASP A 11 -27.91 -21.82 -29.93
N GLY A 12 -27.78 -23.11 -29.58
CA GLY A 12 -26.68 -23.98 -30.01
C GLY A 12 -26.88 -24.68 -31.36
N ALA A 13 -27.95 -24.37 -32.11
CA ALA A 13 -28.29 -25.08 -33.35
C ALA A 13 -27.55 -24.59 -34.62
N ASP A 14 -26.84 -23.44 -34.57
CA ASP A 14 -26.12 -22.90 -35.73
C ASP A 14 -24.63 -23.32 -35.77
N GLY A 15 -24.41 -24.58 -36.11
CA GLY A 15 -23.49 -24.95 -37.20
C GLY A 15 -21.97 -24.84 -37.10
N SER A 16 -21.30 -24.40 -36.02
CA SER A 16 -19.81 -24.39 -36.03
C SER A 16 -19.08 -24.45 -34.67
N ALA A 17 -19.17 -25.58 -33.95
CA ALA A 17 -18.15 -26.09 -32.99
C ALA A 17 -18.61 -27.46 -32.41
N PRO A 18 -17.70 -28.35 -31.95
CA PRO A 18 -18.08 -29.68 -31.46
C PRO A 18 -18.75 -29.62 -30.09
N SER A 19 -19.85 -30.36 -29.93
CA SER A 19 -20.66 -30.45 -28.72
C SER A 19 -19.86 -31.04 -27.55
N THR A 20 -19.83 -30.32 -26.43
CA THR A 20 -19.51 -30.92 -25.13
C THR A 20 -20.77 -31.63 -24.63
N GLY A 21 -20.66 -32.94 -24.44
CA GLY A 21 -21.78 -33.83 -24.15
C GLY A 21 -22.40 -33.57 -22.79
N ILE A 22 -23.69 -33.23 -22.80
CA ILE A 22 -24.59 -33.41 -21.67
C ILE A 22 -25.29 -34.76 -21.90
N GLY A 23 -25.08 -35.69 -20.97
CA GLY A 23 -25.65 -37.04 -21.02
C GLY A 23 -27.12 -37.05 -20.62
N ALA A 24 -27.82 -38.14 -20.94
CA ALA A 24 -29.24 -38.31 -20.61
C ALA A 24 -29.52 -38.25 -19.09
N GLU A 25 -28.53 -38.52 -18.23
CA GLU A 25 -28.63 -38.40 -16.78
C GLU A 25 -28.73 -36.95 -16.31
N GLU A 26 -27.97 -36.02 -16.90
CA GLU A 26 -28.00 -34.61 -16.52
C GLU A 26 -29.31 -33.93 -16.97
N LEU A 27 -29.84 -34.34 -18.12
CA LEU A 27 -31.19 -33.97 -18.56
C LEU A 27 -32.28 -34.53 -17.62
N ALA A 28 -32.13 -35.77 -17.15
CA ALA A 28 -33.05 -36.37 -16.19
C ALA A 28 -33.01 -35.65 -14.83
N ASP A 29 -31.84 -35.26 -14.34
CA ASP A 29 -31.66 -34.52 -13.10
C ASP A 29 -32.28 -33.12 -13.16
N ILE A 30 -32.13 -32.42 -14.29
CA ILE A 30 -32.76 -31.11 -14.53
C ILE A 30 -34.29 -31.22 -14.55
N LEU A 31 -34.83 -32.22 -15.24
CA LEU A 31 -36.29 -32.46 -15.30
C LEU A 31 -36.85 -32.90 -13.94
N TRP A 32 -36.08 -33.68 -13.18
CA TRP A 32 -36.45 -34.11 -11.83
C TRP A 32 -36.43 -32.96 -10.81
N LEU A 33 -35.45 -32.05 -10.92
CA LEU A 33 -35.38 -30.82 -10.12
C LEU A 33 -36.57 -29.88 -10.44
N ALA A 34 -36.92 -29.73 -11.72
CA ALA A 34 -38.07 -28.94 -12.15
C ALA A 34 -39.38 -29.48 -11.53
N ALA A 35 -39.56 -30.80 -11.48
CA ALA A 35 -40.75 -31.42 -10.90
C ALA A 35 -40.85 -31.28 -9.36
N ARG A 36 -39.75 -30.99 -8.64
CA ARG A 36 -39.73 -30.89 -7.18
C ARG A 36 -39.78 -29.47 -6.63
N VAL A 37 -39.35 -28.48 -7.42
CA VAL A 37 -39.34 -27.07 -6.98
C VAL A 37 -40.76 -26.47 -6.97
N ASP A 38 -41.70 -26.99 -7.77
CA ASP A 38 -43.08 -26.49 -7.83
C ASP A 38 -44.05 -27.06 -6.77
N ALA A 39 -43.61 -27.97 -5.89
CA ALA A 39 -44.46 -28.53 -4.83
C ALA A 39 -44.56 -27.65 -3.56
N GLY A 40 -43.90 -26.49 -3.53
CA GLY A 40 -43.76 -25.63 -2.33
C GLY A 40 -44.63 -24.37 -2.26
N ARG A 41 -45.40 -24.03 -3.31
CA ARG A 41 -46.27 -22.84 -3.29
C ARG A 41 -47.73 -23.24 -3.06
N THR A 42 -48.13 -23.28 -1.79
CA THR A 42 -49.54 -23.26 -1.42
C THR A 42 -50.18 -21.95 -1.87
N ALA A 43 -51.01 -22.02 -2.91
CA ALA A 43 -51.85 -20.93 -3.37
C ALA A 43 -52.87 -20.52 -2.30
N ARG A 44 -52.96 -19.22 -2.02
CA ARG A 44 -54.03 -18.60 -1.24
C ARG A 44 -55.21 -18.32 -2.19
N PRO A 45 -56.48 -18.56 -1.80
CA PRO A 45 -57.61 -18.47 -2.72
C PRO A 45 -57.94 -17.02 -3.10
N PRO A 46 -58.58 -16.78 -4.26
CA PRO A 46 -58.80 -15.44 -4.79
C PRO A 46 -59.97 -14.76 -4.06
N ALA A 47 -59.78 -13.51 -3.65
CA ALA A 47 -60.85 -12.62 -3.22
C ALA A 47 -61.46 -11.92 -4.44
N ALA A 48 -62.79 -11.76 -4.40
CA ALA A 48 -63.66 -11.25 -5.46
C ALA A 48 -63.37 -9.78 -5.84
N PRO A 49 -63.80 -9.33 -7.04
CA PRO A 49 -63.37 -8.07 -7.63
C PRO A 49 -64.17 -6.88 -7.07
N GLY A 50 -63.46 -5.86 -6.60
CA GLY A 50 -64.04 -4.60 -6.13
C GLY A 50 -63.15 -3.42 -6.51
N ALA A 51 -63.60 -2.69 -7.53
CA ALA A 51 -63.34 -1.29 -7.89
C ALA A 51 -61.88 -0.76 -7.89
N ASP A 52 -61.41 -0.41 -9.10
CA ASP A 52 -60.21 0.37 -9.37
C ASP A 52 -60.24 1.76 -8.69
N PRO A 53 -59.15 2.16 -7.99
CA PRO A 53 -58.80 3.56 -7.79
C PRO A 53 -57.89 4.07 -8.94
N PRO A 54 -57.87 5.39 -9.19
CA PRO A 54 -57.40 5.96 -10.44
C PRO A 54 -55.88 5.94 -10.59
N GLY A 55 -55.44 5.77 -11.83
CA GLY A 55 -54.06 5.55 -12.25
C GLY A 55 -53.07 6.63 -11.78
N GLU A 56 -51.93 6.14 -11.32
CA GLU A 56 -50.73 6.91 -11.05
C GLU A 56 -50.06 7.28 -12.39
N PRO A 57 -49.58 8.53 -12.57
CA PRO A 57 -49.00 8.97 -13.84
C PRO A 57 -47.63 8.32 -14.08
N PRO A 58 -47.22 8.15 -15.36
CA PRO A 58 -45.93 7.55 -15.69
C PRO A 58 -44.76 8.42 -15.16
N PRO A 59 -43.63 7.79 -14.79
CA PRO A 59 -42.48 8.50 -14.26
C PRO A 59 -41.89 9.46 -15.31
N PRO A 60 -41.33 10.60 -14.88
CA PRO A 60 -40.74 11.58 -15.79
C PRO A 60 -39.51 10.98 -16.52
N PRO A 61 -39.22 11.45 -17.75
CA PRO A 61 -38.05 11.03 -18.49
C PRO A 61 -36.75 11.48 -17.80
N ASP A 62 -35.74 10.62 -17.87
CA ASP A 62 -34.39 10.85 -17.33
C ASP A 62 -33.83 12.23 -17.77
N PRO A 63 -33.21 12.99 -16.86
CA PRO A 63 -32.52 14.20 -17.24
C PRO A 63 -31.25 13.87 -18.05
N SER A 64 -31.11 14.56 -19.18
CA SER A 64 -29.93 14.59 -20.04
C SER A 64 -28.63 14.83 -19.25
N PRO A 65 -27.47 14.31 -19.71
CA PRO A 65 -26.20 14.50 -19.03
C PRO A 65 -25.77 15.98 -19.12
N GLU A 66 -25.55 16.61 -17.96
CA GLU A 66 -24.93 17.93 -17.87
C GLU A 66 -23.43 17.89 -18.24
N PRO A 67 -22.85 19.02 -18.68
CA PRO A 67 -21.46 19.08 -19.12
C PRO A 67 -20.48 18.94 -17.94
N GLY A 68 -19.53 18.02 -18.14
CA GLY A 68 -18.32 17.73 -17.36
C GLY A 68 -17.93 18.69 -16.23
N ALA A 69 -18.07 18.20 -14.99
CA ALA A 69 -17.29 18.67 -13.86
C ALA A 69 -15.79 18.47 -14.14
N ALA A 70 -15.01 19.52 -13.94
CA ALA A 70 -13.56 19.53 -14.08
C ALA A 70 -12.90 18.47 -13.19
N PRO A 71 -11.91 17.70 -13.67
CA PRO A 71 -11.08 16.85 -12.82
C PRO A 71 -10.22 17.73 -11.91
N GLY A 72 -10.24 17.44 -10.60
CA GLY A 72 -9.33 18.05 -9.64
C GLY A 72 -7.86 17.73 -9.94
N PRO A 73 -6.91 18.57 -9.50
CA PRO A 73 -5.49 18.42 -9.83
C PRO A 73 -4.85 17.26 -9.05
N GLY A 74 -4.04 16.46 -9.76
CA GLY A 74 -2.91 15.74 -9.15
C GLY A 74 -3.10 14.26 -8.81
N THR A 75 -3.47 13.44 -9.79
CA THR A 75 -3.03 12.02 -9.83
C THR A 75 -2.44 11.76 -11.20
N SER A 76 -1.13 11.95 -11.34
CA SER A 76 -0.36 11.42 -12.46
C SER A 76 0.39 10.15 -12.03
N ALA A 77 0.52 9.23 -12.99
CA ALA A 77 1.27 7.96 -13.00
C ALA A 77 0.61 6.73 -12.33
N GLY A 78 -0.32 6.09 -13.05
CA GLY A 78 -0.27 4.64 -13.34
C GLY A 78 -0.54 3.61 -12.24
N GLY A 79 -0.89 4.00 -11.01
CA GLY A 79 -1.28 3.05 -9.96
C GLY A 79 -2.79 2.97 -9.77
N GLU A 80 -3.42 1.79 -9.93
CA GLU A 80 -4.79 1.63 -9.43
C GLU A 80 -4.83 1.93 -7.90
N PRO A 81 -5.80 2.70 -7.40
CA PRO A 81 -5.85 3.09 -5.99
C PRO A 81 -5.89 1.88 -5.04
N ALA A 82 -5.38 2.09 -3.83
CA ALA A 82 -5.35 1.06 -2.79
C ALA A 82 -6.78 0.64 -2.41
N VAL A 83 -7.12 -0.63 -2.66
CA VAL A 83 -8.41 -1.22 -2.26
C VAL A 83 -8.32 -1.64 -0.80
N GLN A 84 -9.20 -1.10 0.04
CA GLN A 84 -9.27 -1.44 1.46
C GLN A 84 -10.54 -2.25 1.78
N LEU A 85 -10.39 -3.27 2.61
CA LEU A 85 -11.49 -4.12 3.08
C LEU A 85 -11.72 -3.93 4.57
N PHE A 86 -12.98 -3.69 4.94
CA PHE A 86 -13.46 -3.51 6.31
C PHE A 86 -14.49 -4.59 6.65
N PRO A 87 -14.69 -4.93 7.94
CA PRO A 87 -15.78 -5.83 8.33
C PRO A 87 -17.15 -5.28 7.88
N ALA A 88 -18.17 -6.15 7.83
CA ALA A 88 -19.53 -5.68 7.63
C ALA A 88 -19.93 -4.78 8.80
N ALA A 89 -20.33 -3.54 8.53
CA ALA A 89 -20.78 -2.62 9.58
C ALA A 89 -22.03 -3.19 10.29
N ARG A 90 -22.10 -3.00 11.62
CA ARG A 90 -23.31 -3.25 12.42
C ARG A 90 -24.52 -2.64 11.73
N ARG A 91 -25.60 -3.40 11.59
CA ARG A 91 -26.93 -2.80 11.42
C ARG A 91 -27.24 -2.10 12.74
N ASP A 92 -27.29 -0.78 12.73
CA ASP A 92 -27.74 -0.01 13.88
C ASP A 92 -29.23 -0.32 14.10
N PRO A 93 -29.66 -0.99 15.18
CA PRO A 93 -31.03 -1.50 15.27
C PRO A 93 -32.05 -0.39 15.54
N THR A 94 -31.66 0.75 16.12
CA THR A 94 -32.60 1.81 16.48
C THR A 94 -31.85 3.12 16.72
N GLY A 95 -31.87 4.06 15.76
CA GLY A 95 -31.31 5.40 15.95
C GLY A 95 -31.77 6.35 14.86
N LYS A 96 -32.34 7.50 15.26
CA LYS A 96 -32.74 8.58 14.35
C LYS A 96 -31.58 9.01 13.43
N PRO A 97 -31.86 9.54 12.23
CA PRO A 97 -30.83 10.06 11.34
C PRO A 97 -30.33 11.40 11.87
N ASP A 98 -29.32 11.38 12.75
CA ASP A 98 -28.57 12.59 13.12
C ASP A 98 -27.28 12.73 12.29
N ASP A 99 -27.23 13.90 11.65
CA ASP A 99 -26.15 14.74 11.11
C ASP A 99 -25.05 14.18 10.19
N ASP A 100 -24.91 14.87 9.05
CA ASP A 100 -24.27 14.45 7.81
C ASP A 100 -22.79 14.91 7.73
N GLY A 101 -22.00 14.52 8.74
CA GLY A 101 -20.56 14.75 8.77
C GLY A 101 -19.74 13.57 8.22
N ALA A 102 -19.14 13.75 7.03
CA ALA A 102 -17.89 13.11 6.57
C ALA A 102 -17.66 11.58 6.74
N ARG A 103 -18.66 10.71 6.50
CA ARG A 103 -18.47 9.24 6.65
C ARG A 103 -17.93 8.55 5.37
N ARG A 104 -16.90 7.70 5.50
CA ARG A 104 -16.40 6.82 4.43
C ARG A 104 -17.49 5.81 4.04
N ARG A 105 -17.69 5.59 2.75
CA ARG A 105 -18.67 4.64 2.20
C ARG A 105 -17.98 3.58 1.36
N GLY A 106 -18.57 2.39 1.29
CA GLY A 106 -18.03 1.26 0.53
C GLY A 106 -19.11 0.31 0.02
N SER A 107 -18.70 -0.54 -0.92
CA SER A 107 -19.56 -1.55 -1.55
C SER A 107 -19.55 -2.86 -0.74
N PRO A 108 -20.70 -3.53 -0.57
CA PRO A 108 -20.72 -4.85 0.04
C PRO A 108 -19.94 -5.86 -0.81
N LEU A 109 -19.09 -6.65 -0.18
CA LEU A 109 -18.32 -7.72 -0.78
C LEU A 109 -18.56 -9.02 -0.01
N ARG A 110 -18.64 -10.14 -0.73
CA ARG A 110 -18.64 -11.49 -0.14
C ARG A 110 -17.24 -12.07 -0.27
N LEU A 111 -16.67 -12.52 0.83
CA LEU A 111 -15.32 -13.07 0.90
C LEU A 111 -15.36 -14.50 1.44
N PRO A 112 -14.51 -15.41 0.95
CA PRO A 112 -14.48 -16.78 1.43
C PRO A 112 -14.00 -16.82 2.89
N ARG A 113 -14.67 -17.62 3.74
CA ARG A 113 -14.17 -17.94 5.08
C ARG A 113 -13.00 -18.92 4.97
N ALA A 114 -11.97 -18.69 5.78
CA ALA A 114 -10.85 -19.63 5.87
C ALA A 114 -11.29 -20.92 6.61
N ALA A 115 -10.78 -22.08 6.15
CA ALA A 115 -11.05 -23.36 6.81
C ALA A 115 -10.55 -23.37 8.27
N SER A 116 -11.38 -23.84 9.19
CA SER A 116 -11.08 -23.92 10.62
C SER A 116 -10.42 -25.25 10.99
N LEU A 117 -10.80 -26.37 10.35
CA LEU A 117 -10.15 -27.67 10.47
C LEU A 117 -8.87 -27.74 9.64
N ASP A 118 -7.84 -28.38 10.20
CA ASP A 118 -6.53 -28.50 9.53
C ASP A 118 -6.48 -29.64 8.50
N ASP A 119 -7.05 -30.82 8.83
CA ASP A 119 -7.12 -31.96 7.90
C ASP A 119 -8.48 -32.70 8.01
N PRO A 120 -9.49 -32.24 7.26
CA PRO A 120 -10.80 -32.89 7.18
C PRO A 120 -10.74 -34.36 6.73
N LEU A 121 -9.82 -34.69 5.82
CA LEU A 121 -9.70 -36.03 5.24
C LEU A 121 -9.12 -37.03 6.24
N ALA A 122 -8.11 -36.64 7.04
CA ALA A 122 -7.63 -37.46 8.13
C ALA A 122 -8.72 -37.69 9.19
N LEU A 123 -9.55 -36.68 9.46
CA LEU A 123 -10.70 -36.84 10.36
C LEU A 123 -11.70 -37.86 9.80
N MET A 124 -12.07 -37.78 8.52
CA MET A 124 -12.92 -38.79 7.87
C MET A 124 -12.30 -40.19 7.93
N ARG A 125 -10.99 -40.32 7.69
CA ARG A 125 -10.27 -41.61 7.76
C ARG A 125 -10.28 -42.20 9.17
N SER A 126 -10.24 -41.36 10.21
CA SER A 126 -10.28 -41.78 11.61
C SER A 126 -11.59 -42.49 11.99
N LEU A 127 -12.69 -42.19 11.28
CA LEU A 127 -14.03 -42.74 11.51
C LEU A 127 -14.23 -44.13 10.88
N ARG A 128 -13.35 -44.58 9.96
CA ARG A 128 -13.48 -45.86 9.25
C ARG A 128 -13.76 -47.08 10.15
N PRO A 129 -13.15 -47.25 11.35
CA PRO A 129 -13.38 -48.45 12.16
C PRO A 129 -14.84 -48.66 12.61
N VAL A 130 -15.66 -47.61 12.66
CA VAL A 130 -17.11 -47.70 12.98
C VAL A 130 -18.00 -47.68 11.73
N GLY A 131 -17.44 -47.51 10.53
CA GLY A 131 -18.17 -47.49 9.25
C GLY A 131 -18.62 -48.86 8.73
N ARG A 132 -18.85 -49.84 9.63
CA ARG A 132 -19.33 -51.18 9.27
C ARG A 132 -20.72 -51.08 8.63
N ARG A 133 -21.06 -52.02 7.76
CA ARG A 133 -22.44 -52.20 7.27
C ARG A 133 -23.02 -53.41 7.99
N SER A 134 -24.30 -53.31 8.36
CA SER A 134 -25.04 -54.44 8.91
C SER A 134 -26.06 -54.90 7.88
N ILE A 135 -26.05 -56.21 7.62
CA ILE A 135 -27.12 -56.88 6.87
C ILE A 135 -28.38 -56.83 7.74
N GLY A 136 -29.53 -56.47 7.16
CA GLY A 136 -30.81 -56.33 7.87
C GLY A 136 -31.22 -54.90 8.22
N GLY A 137 -30.91 -53.92 7.36
CA GLY A 137 -31.53 -52.59 7.43
C GLY A 137 -33.03 -52.63 7.09
N PRO A 138 -33.80 -51.59 7.42
CA PRO A 138 -35.17 -51.48 6.94
C PRO A 138 -35.18 -51.33 5.42
N GLY A 139 -35.85 -52.25 4.71
CA GLY A 139 -35.96 -52.26 3.25
C GLY A 139 -35.31 -53.48 2.60
N GLU A 140 -35.68 -53.72 1.35
CA GLU A 140 -35.09 -54.73 0.48
C GLU A 140 -34.35 -54.02 -0.66
N GLU A 141 -33.12 -54.44 -0.97
CA GLU A 141 -32.36 -53.99 -2.12
C GLU A 141 -32.30 -55.08 -3.19
N LEU A 142 -32.20 -54.71 -4.45
CA LEU A 142 -32.05 -55.66 -5.54
C LEU A 142 -30.64 -56.29 -5.46
N ASP A 143 -30.57 -57.61 -5.37
CA ASP A 143 -29.32 -58.33 -5.61
C ASP A 143 -29.10 -58.37 -7.12
N GLU A 144 -28.38 -57.39 -7.64
CA GLU A 144 -28.15 -57.23 -9.08
C GLU A 144 -27.55 -58.49 -9.71
N GLN A 145 -26.55 -59.08 -9.04
CA GLN A 145 -25.87 -60.28 -9.50
C GLN A 145 -26.83 -61.47 -9.57
N LEU A 146 -27.56 -61.75 -8.47
CA LEU A 146 -28.49 -62.88 -8.43
C LEU A 146 -29.73 -62.66 -9.30
N THR A 147 -30.13 -61.40 -9.47
CA THR A 147 -31.18 -60.99 -10.40
C THR A 147 -30.77 -61.29 -11.82
N VAL A 148 -29.55 -60.93 -12.22
CA VAL A 148 -29.01 -61.23 -13.56
C VAL A 148 -28.91 -62.73 -13.76
N GLU A 149 -28.33 -63.47 -12.82
CA GLU A 149 -28.17 -64.92 -12.91
C GLU A 149 -29.52 -65.65 -13.03
N ARG A 150 -30.52 -65.32 -12.17
CA ARG A 150 -31.86 -65.91 -12.27
C ARG A 150 -32.62 -65.46 -13.51
N SER A 151 -32.40 -64.24 -13.98
CA SER A 151 -33.06 -63.74 -15.19
C SER A 151 -32.53 -64.44 -16.43
N ILE A 152 -31.23 -64.73 -16.48
CA ILE A 152 -30.61 -65.53 -17.54
C ILE A 152 -31.10 -66.98 -17.49
N GLU A 153 -31.08 -67.61 -16.32
CA GLU A 153 -31.51 -69.02 -16.15
C GLU A 153 -32.97 -69.24 -16.56
N ARG A 154 -33.85 -68.28 -16.21
CA ARG A 154 -35.30 -68.39 -16.45
C ARG A 154 -35.76 -67.74 -17.75
N MET A 155 -34.85 -67.08 -18.47
CA MET A 155 -35.13 -66.31 -19.68
C MET A 155 -36.27 -65.27 -19.49
N VAL A 156 -36.44 -64.76 -18.26
CA VAL A 156 -37.41 -63.73 -17.90
C VAL A 156 -36.87 -62.92 -16.73
N THR A 157 -36.97 -61.58 -16.79
CA THR A 157 -36.43 -60.68 -15.76
C THR A 157 -37.09 -60.97 -14.41
N THR A 158 -36.34 -61.59 -13.50
CA THR A 158 -36.83 -62.00 -12.17
C THR A 158 -36.02 -61.28 -11.10
N PRO A 159 -36.51 -60.17 -10.54
CA PRO A 159 -35.78 -59.43 -9.50
C PRO A 159 -35.63 -60.30 -8.25
N VAL A 160 -34.39 -60.43 -7.78
CA VAL A 160 -34.06 -61.09 -6.51
C VAL A 160 -33.74 -60.01 -5.50
N LEU A 161 -34.53 -59.96 -4.44
CA LEU A 161 -34.37 -58.99 -3.37
C LEU A 161 -33.55 -59.61 -2.23
N ARG A 162 -32.68 -58.80 -1.62
CA ARG A 162 -31.97 -59.13 -0.39
C ARG A 162 -32.19 -58.03 0.66
N PRO A 163 -32.04 -58.34 1.96
CA PRO A 163 -32.14 -57.31 3.00
C PRO A 163 -31.14 -56.18 2.73
N ALA A 164 -31.62 -54.93 2.71
CA ALA A 164 -30.79 -53.78 2.39
C ALA A 164 -29.62 -53.65 3.38
N GLU A 165 -28.42 -53.38 2.86
CA GLU A 165 -27.28 -53.07 3.72
C GLU A 165 -27.45 -51.67 4.29
N SER A 166 -27.57 -51.55 5.62
CA SER A 166 -27.63 -50.24 6.28
C SER A 166 -26.39 -49.99 7.13
N ARG A 167 -26.03 -48.71 7.28
CA ARG A 167 -25.11 -48.28 8.32
C ARG A 167 -25.74 -48.62 9.67
N TRP A 168 -24.95 -49.12 10.61
CA TRP A 168 -25.45 -49.68 11.87
C TRP A 168 -25.55 -48.69 13.04
N LEU A 169 -24.95 -47.50 12.92
CA LEU A 169 -24.76 -46.54 14.02
C LEU A 169 -25.27 -45.13 13.63
N ASP A 170 -26.07 -44.53 14.50
CA ASP A 170 -26.48 -43.12 14.44
C ASP A 170 -25.50 -42.25 15.23
N LEU A 171 -25.34 -40.99 14.83
CA LEU A 171 -24.59 -39.99 15.56
C LEU A 171 -25.51 -38.87 16.05
N ALA A 172 -25.52 -38.63 17.37
CA ALA A 172 -26.03 -37.41 17.96
C ALA A 172 -24.85 -36.52 18.35
N LEU A 173 -24.66 -35.43 17.59
CA LEU A 173 -23.68 -34.39 17.88
C LEU A 173 -24.36 -33.31 18.74
N VAL A 174 -24.00 -33.24 20.02
CA VAL A 174 -24.57 -32.29 20.98
C VAL A 174 -23.57 -31.14 21.19
N VAL A 175 -23.92 -29.93 20.80
CA VAL A 175 -23.03 -28.75 20.83
C VAL A 175 -23.42 -27.85 21.99
N ASP A 176 -22.50 -27.62 22.92
CA ASP A 176 -22.67 -26.64 24.01
C ASP A 176 -22.86 -25.22 23.44
N THR A 177 -23.76 -24.44 24.04
CA THR A 177 -24.09 -23.08 23.59
C THR A 177 -23.60 -21.98 24.53
N HIS A 178 -22.73 -22.30 25.48
CA HIS A 178 -22.09 -21.27 26.33
C HIS A 178 -21.33 -20.23 25.48
N ARG A 179 -21.30 -18.94 25.86
CA ARG A 179 -20.61 -17.85 25.14
C ARG A 179 -19.20 -18.16 24.61
N SER A 180 -18.42 -18.97 25.33
CA SER A 180 -17.06 -19.33 24.90
C SER A 180 -17.05 -20.22 23.65
N MET A 181 -18.17 -20.90 23.35
CA MET A 181 -18.40 -21.68 22.15
C MET A 181 -18.57 -20.83 20.88
N LEU A 182 -18.82 -19.52 21.00
CA LEU A 182 -18.87 -18.59 19.86
C LEU A 182 -17.55 -18.61 19.05
N LEU A 183 -16.41 -18.69 19.73
CA LEU A 183 -15.08 -18.78 19.10
C LEU A 183 -14.90 -20.02 18.23
N TRP A 184 -15.75 -21.03 18.41
CA TRP A 184 -15.68 -22.32 17.76
C TRP A 184 -16.77 -22.53 16.71
N ALA A 185 -17.63 -21.53 16.45
CA ALA A 185 -18.78 -21.67 15.55
C ALA A 185 -18.38 -22.22 14.16
N ASP A 186 -17.35 -21.64 13.52
CA ASP A 186 -16.85 -22.13 12.22
C ASP A 186 -16.27 -23.55 12.32
N HIS A 187 -15.59 -23.87 13.43
CA HIS A 187 -15.01 -25.19 13.68
C HIS A 187 -16.09 -26.27 13.86
N VAL A 188 -17.15 -25.93 14.59
CA VAL A 188 -18.34 -26.78 14.82
C VAL A 188 -19.05 -27.06 13.50
N ASP A 189 -19.28 -26.02 12.69
CA ASP A 189 -19.96 -26.15 11.40
C ASP A 189 -19.16 -27.00 10.40
N GLU A 190 -17.85 -26.80 10.35
CA GLU A 190 -16.98 -27.61 9.51
C GLU A 190 -16.93 -29.06 9.96
N LEU A 191 -16.79 -29.31 11.27
CA LEU A 191 -16.83 -30.65 11.84
C LEU A 191 -18.15 -31.35 11.55
N ARG A 192 -19.28 -30.66 11.73
CA ARG A 192 -20.62 -31.17 11.38
C ARG A 192 -20.67 -31.60 9.91
N ARG A 193 -20.21 -30.73 9.00
CA ARG A 193 -20.14 -31.05 7.56
C ARG A 193 -19.27 -32.26 7.28
N VAL A 194 -18.10 -32.37 7.91
CA VAL A 194 -17.18 -33.51 7.75
C VAL A 194 -17.81 -34.81 8.26
N LEU A 195 -18.44 -34.79 9.42
CA LEU A 195 -19.13 -35.94 10.00
C LEU A 195 -20.30 -36.40 9.11
N THR A 196 -21.11 -35.47 8.60
CA THR A 196 -22.19 -35.78 7.66
C THR A 196 -21.66 -36.33 6.33
N ARG A 197 -20.67 -35.68 5.72
CA ARG A 197 -20.06 -36.10 4.43
C ARG A 197 -19.25 -37.39 4.52
N SER A 198 -18.85 -37.81 5.72
CA SER A 198 -18.12 -39.08 5.91
C SER A 198 -18.90 -40.31 5.46
N GLY A 199 -20.25 -40.24 5.46
CA GLY A 199 -21.12 -41.36 5.12
C GLY A 199 -20.97 -42.59 6.03
N VAL A 200 -20.31 -42.44 7.19
CA VAL A 200 -20.02 -43.52 8.15
C VAL A 200 -21.25 -43.87 8.98
N PHE A 201 -22.03 -42.87 9.37
CA PHE A 201 -23.22 -43.01 10.20
C PHE A 201 -24.47 -43.16 9.34
N ARG A 202 -25.50 -43.81 9.89
CA ARG A 202 -26.83 -43.90 9.26
C ARG A 202 -27.52 -42.55 9.22
N ASP A 203 -27.44 -41.83 10.34
CA ASP A 203 -28.00 -40.50 10.50
C ASP A 203 -27.05 -39.67 11.39
N VAL A 204 -26.89 -38.39 11.07
CA VAL A 204 -26.09 -37.43 11.84
C VAL A 204 -27.00 -36.27 12.26
N ARG A 205 -27.42 -36.27 13.52
CA ARG A 205 -28.30 -35.25 14.10
C ARG A 205 -27.52 -34.32 15.00
N THR A 206 -27.68 -33.01 14.79
CA THR A 206 -27.08 -31.98 15.62
C THR A 206 -28.10 -31.44 16.63
N TRP A 207 -27.68 -31.31 17.88
CA TRP A 207 -28.45 -30.79 18.99
C TRP A 207 -27.64 -29.67 19.65
N GLN A 208 -28.31 -28.67 20.21
CA GLN A 208 -27.68 -27.63 21.03
C GLN A 208 -27.96 -27.93 22.50
N LEU A 209 -26.94 -27.88 23.35
CA LEU A 209 -27.03 -28.05 24.80
C LEU A 209 -26.99 -26.66 25.45
N THR A 210 -28.14 -26.23 25.96
CA THR A 210 -28.30 -24.97 26.69
C THR A 210 -28.29 -25.25 28.19
N GLY A 211 -28.16 -24.20 29.02
CA GLY A 211 -28.23 -24.32 30.48
C GLY A 211 -26.98 -24.95 31.11
N THR A 212 -25.80 -24.72 30.52
CA THR A 212 -24.49 -25.11 31.05
C THR A 212 -23.84 -24.03 31.93
N GLY A 213 -24.50 -22.87 32.07
CA GLY A 213 -24.10 -21.80 33.00
C GLY A 213 -24.36 -22.16 34.47
N PRO A 214 -23.75 -21.42 35.43
CA PRO A 214 -23.91 -21.71 36.84
C PRO A 214 -25.38 -21.69 37.30
N GLY A 215 -25.84 -22.76 37.96
CA GLY A 215 -27.21 -22.87 38.47
C GLY A 215 -28.31 -23.05 37.41
N ALA A 216 -27.96 -23.17 36.13
CA ALA A 216 -28.92 -23.39 35.05
C ALA A 216 -29.29 -24.88 34.89
N THR A 217 -30.49 -25.17 34.37
CA THR A 217 -30.92 -26.54 34.09
C THR A 217 -30.58 -26.91 32.64
N PRO A 218 -29.84 -28.01 32.39
CA PRO A 218 -29.44 -28.39 31.04
C PRO A 218 -30.64 -28.82 30.19
N MET A 219 -30.75 -28.26 28.99
CA MET A 219 -31.79 -28.61 28.00
C MET A 219 -31.17 -28.85 26.63
N VAL A 220 -31.90 -29.55 25.75
CA VAL A 220 -31.46 -29.75 24.36
C VAL A 220 -32.46 -29.20 23.35
N THR A 221 -31.99 -28.55 22.30
CA THR A 221 -32.82 -28.01 21.21
C THR A 221 -32.37 -28.55 19.84
N ARG A 222 -33.30 -28.58 18.87
CA ARG A 222 -32.97 -28.86 17.45
C ARG A 222 -32.80 -27.53 16.70
N GLY A 223 -31.57 -27.21 16.33
CA GLY A 223 -31.26 -25.96 15.65
C GLY A 223 -31.35 -24.73 16.55
N HIS A 224 -30.96 -23.57 16.03
CA HIS A 224 -30.99 -22.31 16.75
C HIS A 224 -32.44 -21.86 16.97
N GLY A 225 -32.86 -21.67 18.23
CA GLY A 225 -34.22 -21.25 18.59
C GLY A 225 -35.31 -22.34 18.54
N GLY A 226 -34.95 -23.62 18.40
CA GLY A 226 -35.92 -24.72 18.47
C GLY A 226 -36.51 -24.90 19.89
N PRO A 227 -37.71 -25.51 20.05
CA PRO A 227 -38.32 -25.72 21.36
C PRO A 227 -37.42 -26.59 22.24
N PRO A 228 -37.22 -26.23 23.52
CA PRO A 228 -36.34 -26.96 24.41
C PRO A 228 -36.96 -28.30 24.81
N ARG A 229 -36.12 -29.34 24.81
CA ARG A 229 -36.50 -30.73 25.10
C ARG A 229 -35.68 -31.29 26.25
N ASN A 230 -36.19 -32.38 26.84
CA ASN A 230 -35.49 -33.06 27.91
C ASN A 230 -34.25 -33.78 27.35
N PRO A 231 -33.03 -33.51 27.86
CA PRO A 231 -31.81 -34.18 27.40
C PRO A 231 -31.86 -35.70 27.45
N LEU A 232 -32.65 -36.28 28.37
CA LEU A 232 -32.78 -37.72 28.53
C LEU A 232 -33.42 -38.41 27.30
N GLU A 233 -34.18 -37.67 26.46
CA GLU A 233 -34.76 -38.19 25.22
C GLU A 233 -33.73 -38.64 24.18
N LEU A 234 -32.47 -38.19 24.30
CA LEU A 234 -31.40 -38.56 23.36
C LEU A 234 -30.89 -39.98 23.58
N ALA A 235 -31.12 -40.55 24.76
CA ALA A 235 -30.72 -41.91 25.08
C ALA A 235 -31.45 -42.92 24.17
N ASP A 236 -30.70 -43.77 23.50
CA ASP A 236 -31.23 -44.87 22.69
C ASP A 236 -31.01 -46.20 23.43
N PRO A 237 -32.06 -46.84 23.99
CA PRO A 237 -31.95 -48.13 24.67
C PRO A 237 -31.42 -49.27 23.79
N ALA A 238 -31.54 -49.16 22.46
CA ALA A 238 -31.02 -50.15 21.54
C ALA A 238 -29.48 -50.11 21.40
N GLY A 239 -28.83 -49.08 21.97
CA GLY A 239 -27.37 -48.93 21.94
C GLY A 239 -26.80 -48.65 20.55
N ARG A 240 -27.62 -48.20 19.60
CA ARG A 240 -27.23 -47.94 18.19
C ARG A 240 -26.93 -46.48 17.91
N ARG A 241 -26.73 -45.68 18.97
CA ARG A 241 -26.35 -44.26 18.89
C ARG A 241 -25.06 -43.99 19.62
N LEU A 242 -24.16 -43.28 18.94
CA LEU A 242 -23.02 -42.59 19.52
C LEU A 242 -23.42 -41.15 19.84
N ILE A 243 -23.17 -40.71 21.07
CA ILE A 243 -23.39 -39.33 21.51
C ILE A 243 -22.02 -38.66 21.65
N LEU A 244 -21.76 -37.62 20.86
CA LEU A 244 -20.56 -36.80 20.97
C LEU A 244 -20.98 -35.42 21.48
N VAL A 245 -20.53 -35.06 22.68
CA VAL A 245 -20.79 -33.75 23.28
C VAL A 245 -19.62 -32.82 22.97
N LEU A 246 -19.84 -31.86 22.08
CA LEU A 246 -18.86 -30.88 21.64
C LEU A 246 -18.91 -29.65 22.55
N SER A 247 -17.85 -29.40 23.31
CA SER A 247 -17.77 -28.29 24.27
C SER A 247 -16.31 -27.93 24.54
N ASP A 248 -16.03 -26.70 24.98
CA ASP A 248 -14.73 -26.34 25.57
C ASP A 248 -14.66 -26.65 27.07
N THR A 249 -15.78 -27.08 27.67
CA THR A 249 -15.94 -27.37 29.10
C THR A 249 -15.66 -26.19 30.03
N VAL A 250 -15.65 -24.95 29.52
CA VAL A 250 -15.35 -23.73 30.31
C VAL A 250 -16.54 -23.35 31.19
N ALA A 251 -17.77 -23.63 30.76
CA ALA A 251 -18.97 -23.28 31.51
C ALA A 251 -19.00 -23.93 32.91
N GLY A 252 -19.29 -23.14 33.95
CA GLY A 252 -19.27 -23.59 35.34
C GLY A 252 -20.18 -24.80 35.63
N GLY A 253 -21.30 -24.91 34.92
CA GLY A 253 -22.28 -25.99 35.07
C GLY A 253 -21.72 -27.39 34.79
N TRP A 254 -20.58 -27.52 34.09
CA TRP A 254 -19.89 -28.81 33.93
C TRP A 254 -19.42 -29.43 35.26
N ARG A 255 -19.18 -28.61 36.30
CA ARG A 255 -18.88 -29.08 37.66
C ARG A 255 -20.14 -29.49 38.43
N GLU A 256 -21.31 -29.05 38.00
CA GLU A 256 -22.55 -29.18 38.75
C GLU A 256 -23.24 -30.53 38.48
N ALA A 257 -24.03 -30.97 39.47
CA ALA A 257 -24.77 -32.23 39.40
C ALA A 257 -25.68 -32.35 38.16
N PRO A 258 -26.44 -31.32 37.73
CA PRO A 258 -27.39 -31.47 36.62
C PRO A 258 -26.73 -31.90 35.29
N VAL A 259 -25.60 -31.30 34.90
CA VAL A 259 -24.88 -31.69 33.67
C VAL A 259 -24.27 -33.08 33.83
N GLN A 260 -23.72 -33.39 35.00
CA GLN A 260 -23.16 -34.72 35.28
C GLN A 260 -24.24 -35.82 35.32
N ASP A 261 -25.46 -35.53 35.78
CA ASP A 261 -26.62 -36.43 35.78
C ASP A 261 -27.02 -36.81 34.35
N VAL A 262 -27.09 -35.82 33.45
CA VAL A 262 -27.36 -36.03 32.02
C VAL A 262 -26.29 -36.93 31.39
N LEU A 263 -25.00 -36.64 31.63
CA LEU A 263 -23.89 -37.46 31.12
C LEU A 263 -23.93 -38.89 31.68
N ARG A 264 -24.24 -39.07 32.96
CA ARG A 264 -24.40 -40.39 33.59
C ARG A 264 -25.53 -41.18 32.94
N HIS A 265 -26.66 -40.53 32.67
CA HIS A 265 -27.80 -41.17 32.01
C HIS A 265 -27.48 -41.59 30.58
N TRP A 266 -26.84 -40.73 29.78
CA TRP A 266 -26.40 -41.06 28.43
C TRP A 266 -25.36 -42.17 28.42
N CYS A 267 -24.34 -42.11 29.29
CA CYS A 267 -23.32 -43.16 29.42
C CYS A 267 -23.91 -44.51 29.79
N ALA A 268 -25.12 -44.51 30.38
CA ALA A 268 -25.81 -45.71 30.74
C ALA A 268 -26.32 -46.46 29.49
N HIS A 269 -26.91 -45.77 28.52
CA HIS A 269 -27.57 -46.40 27.38
C HIS A 269 -26.73 -46.40 26.10
N ASN A 270 -25.80 -45.47 25.98
CA ASN A 270 -25.08 -45.20 24.73
C ASN A 270 -23.57 -45.12 24.93
N ALA A 271 -22.84 -45.27 23.83
CA ALA A 271 -21.46 -44.81 23.77
C ALA A 271 -21.48 -43.28 23.77
N VAL A 272 -20.80 -42.68 24.74
CA VAL A 272 -20.74 -41.23 24.96
C VAL A 272 -19.29 -40.80 25.11
N ALA A 273 -18.95 -39.69 24.47
CA ALA A 273 -17.69 -38.99 24.69
C ALA A 273 -17.88 -37.48 24.64
N VAL A 274 -17.06 -36.76 25.40
CA VAL A 274 -16.92 -35.31 25.26
C VAL A 274 -15.82 -35.05 24.24
N LEU A 275 -16.18 -34.40 23.15
CA LEU A 275 -15.25 -33.91 22.15
C LEU A 275 -14.86 -32.49 22.57
N ASN A 276 -13.70 -32.34 23.20
CA ASN A 276 -13.26 -31.04 23.70
C ASN A 276 -12.62 -30.23 22.56
N VAL A 277 -13.17 -29.05 22.27
CA VAL A 277 -12.65 -28.17 21.22
C VAL A 277 -11.35 -27.47 21.63
N LEU A 278 -11.12 -27.29 22.94
CA LEU A 278 -9.82 -26.84 23.43
C LEU A 278 -8.74 -27.89 23.15
N PRO A 279 -7.54 -27.48 22.72
CA PRO A 279 -6.39 -28.38 22.67
C PRO A 279 -6.13 -29.04 24.02
N GLU A 280 -5.60 -30.27 24.02
CA GLU A 280 -5.40 -31.06 25.24
C GLU A 280 -4.54 -30.31 26.29
N ARG A 281 -3.61 -29.45 25.84
CA ARG A 281 -2.77 -28.60 26.70
C ARG A 281 -3.55 -27.55 27.50
N LEU A 282 -4.73 -27.13 27.03
CA LEU A 282 -5.57 -26.10 27.65
C LEU A 282 -6.74 -26.67 28.45
N TRP A 283 -6.89 -27.99 28.56
CA TRP A 283 -8.00 -28.59 29.31
C TRP A 283 -8.01 -28.26 30.80
N THR A 284 -6.91 -27.74 31.35
CA THR A 284 -6.87 -27.21 32.72
C THR A 284 -7.58 -25.88 32.88
N ARG A 285 -7.85 -25.16 31.77
CA ARG A 285 -8.64 -23.91 31.77
C ARG A 285 -10.15 -24.16 31.75
N GLY A 286 -10.58 -25.39 31.45
CA GLY A 286 -11.99 -25.77 31.57
C GLY A 286 -12.44 -25.85 33.03
N ALA A 287 -13.74 -25.75 33.27
CA ALA A 287 -14.32 -25.96 34.58
C ALA A 287 -13.99 -27.36 35.12
N VAL A 288 -13.96 -28.38 34.27
CA VAL A 288 -13.65 -29.76 34.66
C VAL A 288 -12.32 -30.24 34.11
N ARG A 289 -11.57 -31.00 34.91
CA ARG A 289 -10.24 -31.50 34.54
C ARG A 289 -10.27 -32.99 34.17
N PRO A 290 -9.99 -33.36 32.91
CA PRO A 290 -9.87 -34.76 32.51
C PRO A 290 -8.64 -35.44 33.14
N VAL A 291 -8.80 -36.69 33.56
CA VAL A 291 -7.73 -37.53 34.15
C VAL A 291 -7.50 -38.79 33.32
N PRO A 292 -6.27 -39.33 33.25
CA PRO A 292 -5.97 -40.44 32.35
C PRO A 292 -6.47 -41.80 32.88
N PHE A 293 -7.19 -42.53 32.05
CA PHE A 293 -7.65 -43.90 32.26
C PHE A 293 -7.22 -44.81 31.10
N ALA A 294 -6.88 -46.06 31.39
CA ALA A 294 -6.89 -47.12 30.40
C ALA A 294 -8.32 -47.67 30.32
N VAL A 295 -8.93 -47.64 29.13
CA VAL A 295 -10.30 -48.08 28.88
C VAL A 295 -10.35 -49.15 27.78
N ARG A 296 -11.38 -49.99 27.82
CA ARG A 296 -11.61 -51.07 26.87
C ARG A 296 -13.09 -51.41 26.76
N ALA A 297 -13.58 -51.59 25.53
CA ALA A 297 -14.93 -52.05 25.26
C ALA A 297 -14.88 -53.40 24.54
N ASP A 298 -15.65 -54.37 25.03
CA ASP A 298 -15.66 -55.75 24.52
C ASP A 298 -16.73 -55.97 23.44
N ARG A 299 -17.59 -54.97 23.17
CA ARG A 299 -18.61 -55.01 22.11
C ARG A 299 -18.66 -53.68 21.35
N PRO A 300 -18.98 -53.68 20.05
CA PRO A 300 -19.21 -52.45 19.28
C PRO A 300 -20.35 -51.61 19.89
N ALA A 301 -20.15 -50.29 19.97
CA ALA A 301 -21.08 -49.31 20.54
C ALA A 301 -21.58 -49.64 21.96
N ALA A 302 -20.82 -50.43 22.73
CA ALA A 302 -21.15 -50.71 24.12
C ALA A 302 -21.31 -49.40 24.90
N ALA A 303 -22.32 -49.32 25.76
CA ALA A 303 -22.56 -48.15 26.58
C ALA A 303 -21.34 -47.80 27.43
N THR A 304 -20.97 -46.52 27.54
CA THR A 304 -19.72 -46.09 28.21
C THR A 304 -19.65 -46.59 29.66
N ARG A 305 -20.79 -46.71 30.35
CA ARG A 305 -20.86 -47.29 31.72
C ARG A 305 -20.26 -48.69 31.81
N SER A 306 -20.38 -49.48 30.73
CA SER A 306 -20.00 -50.89 30.65
C SER A 306 -18.56 -51.12 30.23
N TRP A 307 -17.83 -50.06 29.86
CA TRP A 307 -16.42 -50.17 29.50
C TRP A 307 -15.58 -50.55 30.71
N GLN A 308 -14.64 -51.46 30.50
CA GLN A 308 -13.63 -51.78 31.50
C GLN A 308 -12.66 -50.59 31.60
N ARG A 309 -12.27 -50.21 32.82
CA ARG A 309 -11.49 -49.00 33.07
C ARG A 309 -10.54 -49.13 34.25
N ILE A 310 -9.31 -48.64 34.09
CA ILE A 310 -8.23 -48.66 35.08
C ILE A 310 -7.58 -47.26 35.14
N PRO A 311 -7.48 -46.62 36.32
CA PRO A 311 -6.76 -45.35 36.47
C PRO A 311 -5.29 -45.49 36.08
N ALA A 312 -4.74 -44.54 35.32
CA ALA A 312 -3.37 -44.64 34.78
C ALA A 312 -2.25 -44.13 35.74
N ALA A 313 -2.58 -43.62 36.93
CA ALA A 313 -1.60 -43.06 37.87
C ALA A 313 -0.76 -44.14 38.58
N ARG A 314 0.57 -43.92 38.65
CA ARG A 314 1.53 -44.76 39.40
C ARG A 314 1.18 -44.77 40.91
N ARG A 315 1.22 -45.97 41.50
CA ARG A 315 1.01 -46.27 42.93
C ARG A 315 1.88 -45.37 43.84
N ALA A 316 1.25 -44.68 44.80
CA ALA A 316 1.86 -44.40 46.09
C ALA A 316 1.23 -45.35 47.12
N ARG A 317 2.05 -46.31 47.60
CA ARG A 317 1.86 -47.21 48.75
C ARG A 317 0.43 -47.67 49.08
N ALA A 318 0.15 -48.94 48.77
CA ALA A 318 -0.87 -49.71 49.44
C ALA A 318 -0.57 -49.75 50.95
N ARG A 319 -1.37 -49.03 51.76
CA ARG A 319 -1.64 -49.48 53.12
C ARG A 319 -2.83 -50.43 53.03
N ALA A 320 -2.59 -51.67 53.44
CA ALA A 320 -3.60 -52.69 53.60
C ALA A 320 -4.74 -52.15 54.48
N GLY A 321 -5.98 -52.30 54.01
CA GLY A 321 -7.16 -51.79 54.70
C GLY A 321 -8.37 -51.72 53.79
N THR A 322 -8.94 -52.88 53.49
CA THR A 322 -10.37 -53.12 53.17
C THR A 322 -11.26 -51.91 52.86
N ARG A 323 -11.48 -51.64 51.56
CA ARG A 323 -12.80 -51.42 50.93
C ARG A 323 -12.59 -51.44 49.41
N ARG A 324 -13.27 -52.34 48.68
CA ARG A 324 -13.40 -52.26 47.21
C ARG A 324 -14.19 -50.98 46.90
N THR A 325 -13.52 -49.85 46.82
CA THR A 325 -14.12 -48.60 46.32
C THR A 325 -14.56 -48.85 44.89
N ALA A 326 -15.85 -48.61 44.60
CA ALA A 326 -16.40 -48.72 43.26
C ALA A 326 -15.54 -47.93 42.28
N VAL A 327 -15.26 -48.50 41.10
CA VAL A 327 -14.48 -47.82 40.07
C VAL A 327 -15.32 -46.63 39.58
N PRO A 328 -14.78 -45.40 39.62
CA PRO A 328 -15.54 -44.18 39.38
C PRO A 328 -16.26 -44.21 38.03
N ALA A 329 -17.44 -43.59 37.95
CA ALA A 329 -18.13 -43.40 36.68
C ALA A 329 -17.35 -42.37 35.87
N VAL A 330 -17.05 -42.67 34.60
CA VAL A 330 -16.24 -41.78 33.77
C VAL A 330 -16.80 -41.64 32.36
N VAL A 331 -16.61 -40.48 31.76
CA VAL A 331 -16.86 -40.22 30.34
C VAL A 331 -15.54 -39.86 29.66
N PRO A 332 -15.17 -40.49 28.54
CA PRO A 332 -13.94 -40.15 27.82
C PRO A 332 -14.01 -38.72 27.25
N VAL A 333 -12.88 -38.04 27.31
CA VAL A 333 -12.64 -36.74 26.69
C VAL A 333 -11.57 -36.92 25.63
N VAL A 334 -11.85 -36.46 24.43
CA VAL A 334 -10.90 -36.46 23.31
C VAL A 334 -10.94 -35.12 22.60
N GLY A 335 -9.80 -34.68 22.07
CA GLY A 335 -9.75 -33.50 21.21
C GLY A 335 -10.36 -33.76 19.83
N VAL A 336 -10.66 -32.70 19.09
CA VAL A 336 -11.19 -32.75 17.71
C VAL A 336 -10.15 -33.28 16.69
N ALA A 337 -8.87 -33.33 17.06
CA ALA A 337 -7.80 -33.87 16.22
C ALA A 337 -8.05 -35.34 15.80
N SER A 338 -7.72 -35.67 14.54
CA SER A 338 -7.95 -36.99 13.93
C SER A 338 -7.35 -38.15 14.74
N GLY A 339 -6.17 -37.96 15.35
CA GLY A 339 -5.53 -38.95 16.21
C GLY A 339 -6.27 -39.20 17.53
N SER A 340 -6.82 -38.17 18.15
CA SER A 340 -7.62 -38.27 19.38
C SER A 340 -8.97 -38.93 19.10
N LEU A 341 -9.62 -38.53 18.00
CA LEU A 341 -10.86 -39.16 17.55
C LEU A 341 -10.65 -40.63 17.17
N ALA A 342 -9.56 -40.98 16.47
CA ALA A 342 -9.23 -42.36 16.13
C ALA A 342 -9.08 -43.26 17.37
N ARG A 343 -8.49 -42.74 18.47
CA ARG A 343 -8.37 -43.49 19.73
C ARG A 343 -9.74 -43.80 20.32
N LEU A 344 -10.65 -42.83 20.36
CA LEU A 344 -12.03 -43.02 20.80
C LEU A 344 -12.77 -44.03 19.91
N VAL A 345 -12.75 -43.79 18.59
CA VAL A 345 -13.49 -44.59 17.60
C VAL A 345 -13.08 -46.06 17.64
N ARG A 346 -11.80 -46.36 17.89
CA ARG A 346 -11.33 -47.75 18.05
C ARG A 346 -11.91 -48.42 19.31
N VAL A 347 -12.05 -47.70 20.43
CA VAL A 347 -12.76 -48.22 21.61
C VAL A 347 -14.23 -48.47 21.27
N VAL A 348 -14.90 -47.50 20.65
CA VAL A 348 -16.32 -47.61 20.24
C VAL A 348 -16.54 -48.75 19.25
N SER A 349 -15.56 -49.06 18.39
CA SER A 349 -15.63 -50.19 17.44
C SER A 349 -15.59 -51.56 18.12
N GLY A 350 -15.29 -51.62 19.43
CA GLY A 350 -15.26 -52.84 20.22
C GLY A 350 -14.13 -53.78 19.83
N ASP A 351 -12.94 -53.27 19.52
CA ASP A 351 -11.78 -54.10 19.14
C ASP A 351 -11.15 -54.90 20.30
N GLY A 352 -11.70 -54.74 21.51
CA GLY A 352 -11.30 -55.46 22.71
C GLY A 352 -9.91 -55.10 23.25
N ARG A 353 -9.26 -54.04 22.74
CA ARG A 353 -7.90 -53.62 23.15
C ARG A 353 -7.95 -52.50 24.19
N TRP A 354 -7.01 -52.54 25.15
CA TRP A 354 -6.82 -51.46 26.13
C TRP A 354 -6.26 -50.21 25.45
N ARG A 355 -6.85 -49.06 25.74
CA ARG A 355 -6.43 -47.75 25.20
C ARG A 355 -6.41 -46.70 26.28
N ARG A 356 -5.38 -45.84 26.28
CA ARG A 356 -5.29 -44.73 27.22
C ARG A 356 -6.06 -43.52 26.66
N LEU A 357 -7.07 -43.09 27.40
CA LEU A 357 -7.88 -41.90 27.12
C LEU A 357 -7.90 -40.99 28.36
N ALA A 358 -8.09 -39.69 28.16
CA ALA A 358 -8.49 -38.81 29.24
C ALA A 358 -9.98 -39.01 29.51
N CYS A 359 -10.40 -38.90 30.77
CA CYS A 359 -11.80 -39.06 31.15
C CYS A 359 -12.20 -38.04 32.23
N LEU A 360 -13.41 -37.49 32.13
CA LEU A 360 -14.04 -36.77 33.24
C LEU A 360 -14.60 -37.79 34.22
N ARG A 361 -14.41 -37.54 35.51
CA ARG A 361 -15.07 -38.27 36.58
C ARG A 361 -16.46 -37.69 36.76
N LEU A 362 -17.45 -38.57 36.89
CA LEU A 362 -18.86 -38.21 37.09
C LEU A 362 -19.31 -38.48 38.54
N ASP A 363 -18.36 -38.72 39.44
CA ASP A 363 -18.64 -38.83 40.87
C ASP A 363 -18.65 -37.42 41.49
N PRO A 364 -19.48 -37.16 42.50
CA PRO A 364 -19.39 -35.93 43.27
C PRO A 364 -18.03 -35.90 43.99
N GLU A 365 -17.13 -35.00 43.61
CA GLU A 365 -16.00 -34.69 44.48
C GLU A 365 -16.51 -33.97 45.73
N PRO A 366 -16.00 -34.30 46.94
CA PRO A 366 -16.22 -33.43 48.09
C PRO A 366 -15.67 -32.06 47.72
N ALA A 367 -16.50 -31.02 47.91
CA ALA A 367 -16.16 -29.64 47.59
C ALA A 367 -14.73 -29.33 48.03
N ALA A 368 -13.80 -29.31 47.07
CA ALA A 368 -12.44 -28.93 47.34
C ALA A 368 -12.50 -27.47 47.80
N THR A 369 -12.02 -27.23 49.02
CA THR A 369 -11.75 -25.93 49.62
C THR A 369 -11.37 -24.90 48.58
N GLY A 370 -12.23 -23.89 48.43
CA GLY A 370 -11.99 -22.62 47.74
C GLY A 370 -11.28 -22.73 46.39
N ALA A 371 -12.02 -22.57 45.30
CA ALA A 371 -11.42 -21.86 44.17
C ALA A 371 -10.87 -20.53 44.73
N PRO A 372 -9.64 -20.11 44.37
CA PRO A 372 -9.22 -18.76 44.74
C PRO A 372 -10.29 -17.81 44.21
N ASP A 373 -10.88 -17.02 45.10
CA ASP A 373 -11.80 -15.95 44.73
C ASP A 373 -11.09 -15.14 43.63
N ASP A 374 -11.74 -14.99 42.47
CA ASP A 374 -11.27 -14.03 41.48
C ASP A 374 -11.19 -12.67 42.19
N PRO A 375 -10.01 -12.02 42.21
CA PRO A 375 -9.89 -10.72 42.83
C PRO A 375 -10.92 -9.80 42.19
N ALA A 376 -11.70 -9.09 43.02
CA ALA A 376 -12.63 -8.09 42.53
C ALA A 376 -11.94 -7.19 41.49
N PRO A 377 -12.62 -6.81 40.38
CA PRO A 377 -12.01 -6.03 39.31
C PRO A 377 -11.70 -4.63 39.82
N GLY A 378 -10.49 -4.46 40.35
CA GLY A 378 -9.95 -3.21 40.83
C GLY A 378 -8.56 -3.00 40.23
N GLY A 379 -8.47 -2.10 39.25
CA GLY A 379 -7.26 -1.31 38.98
C GLY A 379 -6.03 -2.02 38.38
N ARG A 380 -6.15 -3.20 37.76
CA ARG A 380 -5.00 -3.77 37.02
C ARG A 380 -4.67 -2.92 35.81
N SER A 381 -3.38 -2.61 35.63
CA SER A 381 -2.94 -1.85 34.47
C SER A 381 -2.95 -2.73 33.21
N ALA A 382 -3.14 -2.13 32.03
CA ALA A 382 -3.14 -2.88 30.77
C ALA A 382 -1.81 -3.63 30.51
N LEU A 383 -0.69 -3.12 31.04
CA LEU A 383 0.61 -3.76 30.94
C LEU A 383 0.67 -5.04 31.77
N GLU A 384 0.16 -5.02 33.01
CA GLU A 384 0.09 -6.20 33.89
C GLU A 384 -0.74 -7.32 33.25
N VAL A 385 -1.88 -6.98 32.63
CA VAL A 385 -2.73 -7.95 31.92
C VAL A 385 -1.98 -8.61 30.75
N VAL A 386 -1.19 -7.84 30.00
CA VAL A 386 -0.37 -8.36 28.89
C VAL A 386 0.80 -9.22 29.40
N GLU A 387 1.42 -8.86 30.52
CA GLU A 387 2.50 -9.64 31.13
C GLU A 387 2.00 -10.98 31.69
N ASP A 388 0.88 -10.98 32.40
CA ASP A 388 0.21 -12.20 32.89
C ASP A 388 -0.18 -13.14 31.73
N PHE A 389 -0.68 -12.57 30.64
CA PHE A 389 -0.95 -13.31 29.41
C PHE A 389 0.33 -13.89 28.82
N ARG A 390 1.40 -13.10 28.65
CA ARG A 390 2.69 -13.58 28.12
C ARG A 390 3.33 -14.64 29.01
N ALA A 391 3.13 -14.59 30.33
CA ALA A 391 3.64 -15.59 31.26
C ALA A 391 2.92 -16.95 31.13
N SER A 392 1.64 -16.94 30.72
CA SER A 392 0.78 -18.13 30.70
C SER A 392 0.42 -18.65 29.30
N ALA A 393 0.67 -17.86 28.26
CA ALA A 393 0.34 -18.17 26.87
C ALA A 393 1.53 -18.73 26.08
N SER A 394 1.24 -19.60 25.12
CA SER A 394 2.22 -20.14 24.18
C SER A 394 2.84 -19.05 23.29
N PRO A 395 4.09 -19.21 22.82
CA PRO A 395 4.74 -18.24 21.94
C PRO A 395 3.92 -17.91 20.69
N THR A 396 3.27 -18.91 20.09
CA THR A 396 2.39 -18.74 18.92
C THR A 396 1.15 -17.91 19.26
N ALA A 397 0.55 -18.10 20.45
CA ALA A 397 -0.58 -17.28 20.90
C ALA A 397 -0.16 -15.83 21.21
N GLN A 398 1.04 -15.62 21.75
CA GLN A 398 1.60 -14.27 21.95
C GLN A 398 1.82 -13.53 20.63
N GLN A 399 2.40 -14.21 19.64
CA GLN A 399 2.56 -13.66 18.28
C GLN A 399 1.20 -13.36 17.62
N LEU A 400 0.23 -14.28 17.76
CA LEU A 400 -1.12 -14.08 17.25
C LEU A 400 -1.78 -12.85 17.91
N ALA A 401 -1.68 -12.68 19.23
CA ALA A 401 -2.22 -11.52 19.95
C ALA A 401 -1.64 -10.19 19.43
N ALA A 402 -0.33 -10.15 19.15
CA ALA A 402 0.32 -8.98 18.57
C ALA A 402 -0.19 -8.65 17.16
N HIS A 403 -0.40 -9.66 16.30
CA HIS A 403 -0.99 -9.46 14.97
C HIS A 403 -2.46 -9.05 15.02
N LEU A 404 -3.23 -9.60 15.97
CA LEU A 404 -4.64 -9.26 16.18
C LEU A 404 -4.82 -7.82 16.69
N ALA A 405 -3.85 -7.28 17.43
CA ALA A 405 -3.84 -5.87 17.82
C ALA A 405 -3.80 -4.89 16.63
N ALA A 406 -3.40 -5.35 15.44
CA ALA A 406 -3.32 -4.54 14.22
C ALA A 406 -4.59 -4.55 13.34
N VAL A 407 -5.60 -5.37 13.66
CA VAL A 407 -6.82 -5.54 12.86
C VAL A 407 -8.11 -5.39 13.70
N PRO A 408 -9.27 -5.20 13.05
CA PRO A 408 -10.57 -5.44 13.68
C PRO A 408 -10.69 -6.89 14.14
N LEU A 409 -11.35 -7.10 15.28
CA LEU A 409 -11.46 -8.41 15.90
C LEU A 409 -12.84 -9.00 15.66
N THR A 410 -13.16 -9.36 14.42
CA THR A 410 -14.30 -10.25 14.16
C THR A 410 -13.78 -11.68 13.98
N LEU A 411 -14.57 -12.70 14.35
CA LEU A 411 -14.12 -14.10 14.27
C LEU A 411 -13.61 -14.50 12.86
N PRO A 412 -14.26 -14.09 11.74
CA PRO A 412 -13.74 -14.36 10.40
C PRO A 412 -12.38 -13.70 10.14
N VAL A 413 -12.19 -12.45 10.59
CA VAL A 413 -10.94 -11.71 10.40
C VAL A 413 -9.82 -12.31 11.24
N MET A 414 -10.10 -12.65 12.50
CA MET A 414 -9.12 -13.29 13.38
C MET A 414 -8.65 -14.64 12.80
N THR A 415 -9.57 -15.40 12.21
CA THR A 415 -9.26 -16.67 11.53
C THR A 415 -8.44 -16.45 10.25
N LEU A 416 -8.72 -15.39 9.48
CA LEU A 416 -7.92 -14.99 8.32
C LEU A 416 -6.49 -14.58 8.70
N VAL A 417 -6.32 -13.78 9.75
CA VAL A 417 -4.99 -13.39 10.28
C VAL A 417 -4.21 -14.63 10.71
N ARG A 418 -4.85 -15.52 11.49
CA ARG A 418 -4.27 -16.80 11.90
C ARG A 418 -3.74 -17.60 10.70
N ARG A 419 -4.59 -17.83 9.69
CA ARG A 419 -4.25 -18.66 8.51
C ARG A 419 -3.25 -18.00 7.56
N SER A 420 -3.25 -16.68 7.45
CA SER A 420 -2.38 -15.94 6.53
C SER A 420 -0.95 -15.74 7.07
N LEU A 421 -0.81 -15.45 8.36
CA LEU A 421 0.47 -15.08 8.98
C LEU A 421 1.13 -16.24 9.74
N LEU A 422 0.34 -17.13 10.34
CA LEU A 422 0.83 -18.21 11.19
C LEU A 422 0.31 -19.56 10.66
N ARG A 423 0.88 -20.04 9.55
CA ARG A 423 0.38 -21.25 8.85
C ARG A 423 0.30 -22.50 9.74
N ASP A 424 1.24 -22.65 10.67
CA ASP A 424 1.31 -23.79 11.59
C ASP A 424 0.46 -23.59 12.86
N SER A 425 -0.25 -22.47 12.98
CA SER A 425 -1.09 -22.21 14.15
C SER A 425 -2.43 -22.95 14.06
N GLU A 426 -2.74 -23.71 15.10
CA GLU A 426 -4.03 -24.35 15.32
C GLU A 426 -5.11 -23.34 15.75
N HIS A 427 -6.40 -23.67 15.55
CA HIS A 427 -7.53 -22.86 16.06
C HIS A 427 -7.48 -22.66 17.59
N GLY A 428 -6.84 -23.58 18.30
CA GLY A 428 -6.62 -23.49 19.74
C GLY A 428 -5.77 -22.31 20.21
N HIS A 429 -4.88 -21.77 19.38
CA HIS A 429 -4.13 -20.56 19.73
C HIS A 429 -5.03 -19.33 19.78
N LEU A 430 -6.08 -19.28 18.95
CA LEU A 430 -7.07 -18.21 18.99
C LEU A 430 -7.85 -18.24 20.32
N ALA A 431 -8.24 -19.44 20.76
CA ALA A 431 -8.89 -19.62 22.05
C ALA A 431 -7.97 -19.28 23.23
N GLU A 432 -6.66 -19.53 23.11
CA GLU A 432 -5.68 -19.16 24.12
C GLU A 432 -5.58 -17.64 24.32
N VAL A 433 -5.64 -16.87 23.22
CA VAL A 433 -5.72 -15.40 23.21
C VAL A 433 -7.04 -14.94 23.83
N ALA A 434 -8.16 -15.47 23.35
CA ALA A 434 -9.48 -15.02 23.77
C ALA A 434 -9.81 -15.35 25.23
N LEU A 435 -9.38 -16.52 25.71
CA LEU A 435 -9.54 -16.96 27.10
C LEU A 435 -8.35 -16.54 27.97
N GLY A 436 -7.41 -15.76 27.43
CA GLY A 436 -6.21 -15.29 28.11
C GLY A 436 -6.42 -14.04 28.95
N GLY A 437 -7.66 -13.54 29.06
CA GLY A 437 -7.99 -12.35 29.84
C GLY A 437 -7.71 -11.01 29.13
N LEU A 438 -7.53 -11.03 27.79
CA LEU A 438 -7.23 -9.83 27.01
C LEU A 438 -8.48 -9.07 26.52
N PHE A 439 -9.62 -9.74 26.40
CA PHE A 439 -10.85 -9.19 25.84
C PHE A 439 -11.86 -8.78 26.92
N GLU A 440 -12.70 -7.81 26.57
CA GLU A 440 -13.91 -7.50 27.34
C GLU A 440 -14.89 -8.68 27.30
N ALA A 441 -15.82 -8.74 28.27
CA ALA A 441 -16.85 -9.78 28.30
C ALA A 441 -17.82 -9.59 27.11
N TRP A 442 -18.19 -10.68 26.44
CA TRP A 442 -19.11 -10.67 25.30
C TRP A 442 -20.42 -11.42 25.59
N GLU A 443 -21.52 -10.98 24.96
CA GLU A 443 -22.88 -11.49 25.17
C GLU A 443 -23.22 -12.72 24.29
N ASP A 444 -24.23 -13.49 24.71
CA ASP A 444 -24.59 -14.81 24.15
C ASP A 444 -25.47 -14.77 22.86
N GLU A 445 -26.09 -13.64 22.50
CA GLU A 445 -27.25 -13.62 21.58
C GLU A 445 -27.00 -13.09 20.15
N GLN A 446 -25.75 -12.93 19.71
CA GLN A 446 -25.44 -12.30 18.41
C GLN A 446 -24.86 -13.29 17.38
N ASP A 447 -25.05 -13.01 16.08
CA ASP A 447 -24.45 -13.80 15.00
C ASP A 447 -22.90 -13.80 15.15
N PRO A 448 -22.24 -14.96 15.28
CA PRO A 448 -20.79 -15.05 15.44
C PRO A 448 -19.97 -14.32 14.35
N ALA A 449 -20.55 -14.09 13.17
CA ALA A 449 -19.91 -13.38 12.07
C ALA A 449 -20.00 -11.85 12.20
N GLU A 450 -20.89 -11.34 13.05
CA GLU A 450 -21.17 -9.92 13.27
C GLU A 450 -20.72 -9.43 14.66
N VAL A 451 -20.33 -10.34 15.57
CA VAL A 451 -19.72 -9.99 16.86
C VAL A 451 -18.33 -9.42 16.64
N GLU A 452 -18.12 -8.18 17.09
CA GLU A 452 -16.82 -7.54 17.22
C GLU A 452 -16.33 -7.71 18.66
N PHE A 453 -15.18 -8.38 18.82
CA PHE A 453 -14.52 -8.52 20.10
C PHE A 453 -13.73 -7.24 20.40
N GLU A 454 -13.72 -6.82 21.67
CA GLU A 454 -12.95 -5.65 22.10
C GLU A 454 -11.86 -6.06 23.10
N PHE A 455 -10.67 -5.47 22.95
CA PHE A 455 -9.62 -5.61 23.96
C PHE A 455 -10.01 -4.79 25.19
N LEU A 456 -9.62 -5.25 26.38
CA LEU A 456 -9.69 -4.43 27.59
C LEU A 456 -8.96 -3.08 27.35
N PRO A 457 -9.41 -1.97 27.96
CA PRO A 457 -8.84 -0.66 27.75
C PRO A 457 -7.31 -0.64 27.91
N GLY A 458 -6.58 -0.11 26.92
CA GLY A 458 -5.12 0.01 26.93
C GLY A 458 -4.34 -1.25 26.54
N VAL A 459 -4.98 -2.43 26.45
CA VAL A 459 -4.30 -3.70 26.11
C VAL A 459 -3.83 -3.71 24.66
N ARG A 460 -4.60 -3.12 23.74
CA ARG A 460 -4.21 -3.00 22.32
C ARG A 460 -2.94 -2.16 22.20
N GLU A 461 -2.86 -1.06 22.93
CA GLU A 461 -1.70 -0.17 22.99
C GLU A 461 -0.52 -0.86 23.67
N ALA A 462 -0.73 -1.63 24.75
CA ALA A 462 0.35 -2.36 25.42
C ALA A 462 0.92 -3.51 24.56
N LEU A 463 0.08 -4.19 23.78
CA LEU A 463 0.52 -5.21 22.81
C LEU A 463 1.34 -4.61 21.66
N LEU A 464 1.02 -3.37 21.24
CA LEU A 464 1.74 -2.63 20.18
C LEU A 464 2.90 -1.78 20.72
N GLY A 465 2.85 -1.37 21.98
CA GLY A 465 3.63 -0.28 22.59
C GLY A 465 5.00 -0.69 23.15
N GLY A 466 5.38 -1.96 23.01
CA GLY A 466 6.76 -2.40 23.19
C GLY A 466 7.66 -2.07 21.98
N GLN A 467 7.16 -1.36 20.97
CA GLN A 467 7.79 -1.17 19.67
C GLN A 467 7.77 0.31 19.23
N LEU A 468 8.76 0.70 18.42
CA LEU A 468 8.87 2.08 17.88
C LEU A 468 7.65 2.38 16.99
N ARG A 469 7.23 3.65 16.87
CA ARG A 469 6.06 4.06 16.04
C ARG A 469 6.14 3.55 14.59
N GLY A 470 7.35 3.41 14.02
CA GLY A 470 7.58 2.84 12.70
C GLY A 470 7.32 1.34 12.58
N GLU A 471 7.59 0.57 13.64
CA GLU A 471 7.39 -0.89 13.68
C GLU A 471 5.89 -1.24 13.75
N VAL A 472 5.09 -0.45 14.50
CA VAL A 472 3.63 -0.61 14.56
C VAL A 472 2.98 -0.40 13.19
N ALA A 473 3.45 0.58 12.42
CA ALA A 473 2.99 0.82 11.05
C ALA A 473 3.38 -0.36 10.13
N ALA A 474 4.61 -0.87 10.26
CA ALA A 474 5.10 -2.02 9.51
C ALA A 474 4.29 -3.30 9.80
N ILE A 475 3.96 -3.58 11.06
CA ILE A 475 3.12 -4.72 11.45
C ILE A 475 1.72 -4.58 10.86
N ARG A 476 1.10 -3.39 10.96
CA ARG A 476 -0.22 -3.14 10.37
C ARG A 476 -0.24 -3.38 8.87
N GLU A 477 0.79 -2.91 8.16
CA GLU A 477 0.88 -3.10 6.72
C GLU A 477 1.15 -4.56 6.34
N LEU A 478 2.06 -5.22 7.04
CA LEU A 478 2.36 -6.65 6.85
C LEU A 478 1.09 -7.50 7.00
N VAL A 479 0.31 -7.29 8.06
CA VAL A 479 -0.92 -8.04 8.32
C VAL A 479 -1.93 -7.80 7.19
N ARG A 480 -2.20 -6.55 6.82
CA ARG A 480 -3.15 -6.20 5.77
C ARG A 480 -2.78 -6.81 4.42
N ARG A 481 -1.51 -6.74 4.04
CA ARG A 481 -1.00 -7.31 2.79
C ARG A 481 -1.11 -8.83 2.76
N ARG A 482 -0.72 -9.52 3.83
CA ARG A 482 -0.79 -10.99 3.90
C ARG A 482 -2.21 -11.51 3.86
N VAL A 483 -3.14 -10.83 4.54
CA VAL A 483 -4.56 -11.17 4.47
C VAL A 483 -5.11 -10.92 3.05
N TRP A 484 -4.74 -9.82 2.40
CA TRP A 484 -5.12 -9.55 1.00
C TRP A 484 -4.63 -10.62 0.03
N GLU A 485 -3.34 -11.01 0.12
CA GLU A 485 -2.75 -12.08 -0.70
C GLU A 485 -3.51 -13.41 -0.51
N PHE A 486 -3.85 -13.76 0.74
CA PHE A 486 -4.58 -14.97 1.07
C PHE A 486 -6.00 -14.95 0.47
N VAL A 487 -6.75 -13.87 0.70
CA VAL A 487 -8.12 -13.70 0.17
C VAL A 487 -8.13 -13.74 -1.36
N SER A 488 -7.13 -13.14 -2.02
CA SER A 488 -7.04 -13.11 -3.49
C SER A 488 -6.76 -14.48 -4.09
N ARG A 489 -5.90 -15.30 -3.46
CA ARG A 489 -5.60 -16.68 -3.92
C ARG A 489 -6.76 -17.66 -3.70
N ASN A 490 -7.59 -17.42 -2.68
CA ASN A 490 -8.61 -18.37 -2.23
C ASN A 490 -10.05 -18.01 -2.66
N ARG A 491 -10.24 -17.17 -3.68
CA ARG A 491 -11.56 -16.66 -4.13
C ARG A 491 -12.59 -17.71 -4.58
N ARG A 492 -12.24 -19.01 -4.67
CA ARG A 492 -13.08 -20.02 -5.33
C ARG A 492 -13.53 -21.19 -4.44
N THR A 493 -13.32 -21.18 -3.12
CA THR A 493 -13.70 -22.32 -2.27
C THR A 493 -14.16 -21.92 -0.86
N GLY A 494 -15.41 -22.23 -0.50
CA GLY A 494 -15.90 -22.22 0.89
C GLY A 494 -17.16 -21.38 1.16
N PRO A 495 -17.68 -21.40 2.41
CA PRO A 495 -18.76 -20.52 2.83
C PRO A 495 -18.28 -19.07 2.94
N ASP A 496 -19.08 -18.09 2.51
CA ASP A 496 -18.68 -16.68 2.50
C ASP A 496 -19.06 -15.92 3.78
N PHE A 497 -18.33 -14.85 4.10
CA PHE A 497 -18.73 -13.80 5.04
C PHE A 497 -18.82 -12.44 4.33
N SER A 498 -19.51 -11.48 4.96
CA SER A 498 -19.71 -10.15 4.38
C SER A 498 -18.61 -9.19 4.83
N ALA A 499 -18.06 -8.43 3.88
CA ALA A 499 -17.10 -7.35 4.10
C ALA A 499 -17.54 -6.09 3.33
N THR A 500 -16.86 -4.98 3.57
CA THR A 500 -17.09 -3.70 2.91
C THR A 500 -15.82 -3.29 2.18
N ARG A 501 -15.91 -3.06 0.86
CA ARG A 501 -14.79 -2.67 -0.01
C ARG A 501 -14.82 -1.17 -0.27
N VAL A 502 -13.70 -0.48 -0.03
CA VAL A 502 -13.51 0.96 -0.27
C VAL A 502 -12.36 1.15 -1.26
N THR A 503 -12.58 1.89 -2.35
CA THR A 503 -11.66 2.01 -3.50
C THR A 503 -11.24 3.45 -3.81
N THR A 504 -11.10 4.29 -2.77
CA THR A 504 -10.92 5.76 -2.84
C THR A 504 -12.15 6.50 -3.40
N GLY A 505 -12.94 7.10 -2.52
CA GLY A 505 -14.17 7.84 -2.87
C GLY A 505 -15.31 7.62 -1.86
N ARG A 506 -16.35 8.48 -1.92
CA ARG A 506 -17.59 8.34 -1.12
C ARG A 506 -18.60 7.35 -1.72
N GLU A 507 -18.16 6.49 -2.63
CA GLU A 507 -19.04 5.56 -3.33
C GLU A 507 -19.35 4.30 -2.52
N GLY A 508 -20.63 3.93 -2.45
CA GLY A 508 -21.10 2.70 -1.82
C GLY A 508 -22.25 2.87 -0.82
N VAL A 509 -22.96 1.77 -0.57
CA VAL A 509 -24.19 1.76 0.24
C VAL A 509 -23.91 1.48 1.73
N ARG A 510 -22.74 0.90 2.07
CA ARG A 510 -22.37 0.60 3.46
C ARG A 510 -21.48 1.69 4.05
N ARG A 511 -21.82 2.15 5.26
CA ARG A 511 -21.04 3.13 6.02
C ARG A 511 -19.89 2.44 6.73
N VAL A 512 -18.73 3.09 6.79
CA VAL A 512 -17.56 2.68 7.57
C VAL A 512 -17.28 3.75 8.62
N ALA A 513 -17.12 3.36 9.89
CA ALA A 513 -16.86 4.28 11.00
C ALA A 513 -15.50 4.97 10.84
N GLU A 514 -15.38 6.22 11.30
CA GLU A 514 -14.22 7.10 11.09
C GLU A 514 -12.92 6.60 11.77
N GLY A 515 -13.04 5.71 12.76
CA GLY A 515 -11.92 5.02 13.42
C GLY A 515 -11.73 3.54 13.03
N ALA A 516 -12.53 3.00 12.10
CA ALA A 516 -12.45 1.59 11.73
C ALA A 516 -11.11 1.27 11.05
N LEU A 517 -10.48 0.16 11.45
CA LEU A 517 -9.27 -0.33 10.82
C LEU A 517 -9.62 -1.23 9.62
N PRO A 518 -8.97 -1.10 8.45
CA PRO A 518 -9.10 -2.09 7.40
C PRO A 518 -8.35 -3.37 7.81
N PHE A 519 -8.98 -4.53 7.58
CA PHE A 519 -8.38 -5.83 7.87
C PHE A 519 -7.52 -6.36 6.71
N ALA A 520 -7.75 -5.86 5.50
CA ALA A 520 -6.92 -6.16 4.34
C ALA A 520 -6.83 -4.92 3.44
N ALA A 521 -5.66 -4.75 2.82
CA ALA A 521 -5.43 -3.70 1.86
C ALA A 521 -4.65 -4.29 0.68
N ARG A 522 -5.07 -3.97 -0.53
CA ARG A 522 -4.26 -4.26 -1.71
C ARG A 522 -3.04 -3.33 -1.68
N PRO A 523 -1.81 -3.87 -1.68
CA PRO A 523 -0.64 -3.00 -1.84
C PRO A 523 -0.75 -2.24 -3.18
N PRO A 524 -0.26 -1.00 -3.26
CA PRO A 524 -0.13 -0.33 -4.55
C PRO A 524 0.64 -1.25 -5.52
N ARG A 525 0.19 -1.36 -6.78
CA ARG A 525 0.91 -2.16 -7.80
C ARG A 525 2.33 -1.60 -7.92
N GLU A 526 3.35 -2.45 -7.81
CA GLU A 526 4.73 -2.05 -8.14
C GLU A 526 4.76 -1.61 -9.61
N PRO A 527 5.45 -0.50 -9.95
CA PRO A 527 5.57 -0.05 -11.33
C PRO A 527 6.30 -1.14 -12.15
N GLY A 528 5.62 -1.66 -13.16
CA GLY A 528 6.15 -2.64 -14.11
C GLY A 528 6.33 -2.03 -15.49
N LEU A 529 6.85 -2.82 -16.43
CA LEU A 529 7.08 -2.39 -17.81
C LEU A 529 6.03 -2.96 -18.79
N ALA A 530 4.86 -3.38 -18.29
CA ALA A 530 3.78 -3.96 -19.11
C ALA A 530 3.34 -3.05 -20.27
N ASP A 531 3.32 -1.73 -20.05
CA ASP A 531 2.98 -0.74 -21.07
C ASP A 531 4.08 -0.57 -22.13
N ARG A 532 5.28 -1.09 -21.87
CA ARG A 532 6.43 -1.15 -22.79
C ARG A 532 6.60 -2.51 -23.46
N VAL A 533 5.66 -3.44 -23.27
CA VAL A 533 5.66 -4.73 -23.97
C VAL A 533 4.77 -4.63 -25.21
N VAL A 534 5.28 -5.06 -26.35
CA VAL A 534 4.57 -5.10 -27.63
C VAL A 534 4.63 -6.51 -28.22
N ARG A 535 3.72 -6.83 -29.14
CA ARG A 535 3.79 -8.10 -29.89
C ARG A 535 4.57 -7.89 -31.18
N VAL A 536 5.48 -8.81 -31.49
CA VAL A 536 6.32 -8.76 -32.68
C VAL A 536 5.98 -9.93 -33.60
N ARG A 537 5.75 -9.62 -34.88
CA ARG A 537 5.46 -10.58 -35.94
C ARG A 537 6.44 -10.40 -37.10
N HIS A 538 6.90 -11.51 -37.66
CA HIS A 538 7.72 -11.54 -38.88
C HIS A 538 6.90 -12.07 -40.06
N ASP A 539 7.16 -11.57 -41.27
CA ASP A 539 6.53 -12.07 -42.49
C ASP A 539 6.88 -13.55 -42.75
N GLY A 540 5.86 -14.37 -43.02
CA GLY A 540 6.01 -15.78 -43.46
C GLY A 540 6.00 -16.86 -42.37
N MET A 541 5.80 -16.51 -41.09
CA MET A 541 5.71 -17.48 -39.99
C MET A 541 4.26 -17.63 -39.47
N PRO A 542 3.65 -18.82 -39.54
CA PRO A 542 2.38 -19.09 -38.87
C PRO A 542 2.67 -19.45 -37.40
N GLU A 543 2.28 -18.57 -36.46
CA GLU A 543 2.27 -18.71 -34.99
C GLU A 543 3.38 -19.55 -34.29
N PRO A 544 4.02 -19.04 -33.21
CA PRO A 544 3.48 -18.01 -32.30
C PRO A 544 4.27 -16.70 -32.36
N GLN A 545 3.58 -15.59 -32.06
CA GLN A 545 4.19 -14.25 -32.04
C GLN A 545 4.98 -14.08 -30.73
N GLU A 546 6.17 -13.48 -30.85
CA GLU A 546 7.03 -13.18 -29.72
C GLU A 546 6.64 -11.81 -29.11
N VAL A 547 7.15 -11.50 -27.93
CA VAL A 547 6.99 -10.18 -27.32
C VAL A 547 8.28 -9.38 -27.46
N GLY A 548 8.15 -8.08 -27.66
CA GLY A 548 9.25 -7.13 -27.71
C GLY A 548 9.18 -6.12 -26.57
N THR A 549 10.34 -5.64 -26.16
CA THR A 549 10.52 -4.59 -25.14
C THR A 549 10.81 -3.26 -25.84
N LEU A 550 9.97 -2.27 -25.64
CA LEU A 550 10.16 -0.91 -26.16
C LEU A 550 11.25 -0.17 -25.38
N LEU A 551 12.46 -0.02 -25.94
CA LEU A 551 13.58 0.74 -25.34
C LEU A 551 13.37 2.25 -25.45
N THR A 552 12.80 2.69 -26.56
CA THR A 552 12.36 4.07 -26.85
C THR A 552 11.00 4.01 -27.56
N PRO A 553 10.31 5.14 -27.82
CA PRO A 553 9.05 5.13 -28.58
C PRO A 553 9.11 4.43 -29.92
N ARG A 554 10.31 4.28 -30.52
CA ARG A 554 10.50 3.67 -31.85
C ARG A 554 11.44 2.48 -31.87
N LEU A 555 12.14 2.17 -30.77
CA LEU A 555 13.06 1.04 -30.71
C LEU A 555 12.46 -0.10 -29.90
N VAL A 556 12.39 -1.28 -30.52
CA VAL A 556 11.89 -2.51 -29.92
C VAL A 556 13.00 -3.54 -29.90
N LEU A 557 13.38 -4.00 -28.71
CA LEU A 557 14.28 -5.13 -28.50
C LEU A 557 13.45 -6.41 -28.39
N THR A 558 13.73 -7.39 -29.23
CA THR A 558 13.04 -8.68 -29.27
C THR A 558 14.03 -9.83 -29.43
N VAL A 559 13.56 -11.05 -29.28
CA VAL A 559 14.34 -12.28 -29.47
C VAL A 559 13.72 -13.06 -30.61
N GLY A 560 14.53 -13.67 -31.49
CA GLY A 560 14.03 -14.47 -32.61
C GLY A 560 14.98 -15.60 -33.01
N ASP A 561 14.42 -16.65 -33.62
CA ASP A 561 15.17 -17.86 -34.02
C ASP A 561 15.78 -17.77 -35.43
N ALA A 562 15.35 -16.80 -36.25
CA ALA A 562 15.83 -16.61 -37.63
C ALA A 562 16.20 -15.14 -37.89
N VAL A 563 17.26 -14.91 -38.69
CA VAL A 563 17.56 -13.54 -39.18
C VAL A 563 16.48 -13.17 -40.20
N PRO A 564 15.78 -12.04 -40.02
CA PRO A 564 14.83 -11.55 -41.01
C PRO A 564 15.56 -11.38 -42.36
N PRO A 565 15.02 -11.89 -43.50
CA PRO A 565 15.62 -11.67 -44.81
C PRO A 565 15.91 -10.19 -45.06
N ALA A 566 16.98 -9.87 -45.79
CA ALA A 566 17.24 -8.47 -46.17
C ALA A 566 16.03 -7.89 -46.93
N GLY A 567 15.37 -6.88 -46.33
CA GLY A 567 14.14 -6.28 -46.85
C GLY A 567 12.83 -6.82 -46.27
N SER A 568 12.84 -7.78 -45.34
CA SER A 568 11.63 -8.22 -44.64
C SER A 568 11.17 -7.19 -43.60
N VAL A 569 9.87 -6.92 -43.57
CA VAL A 569 9.24 -5.99 -42.62
C VAL A 569 8.83 -6.79 -41.37
N ALA A 570 9.33 -6.38 -40.21
CA ALA A 570 8.78 -6.84 -38.94
C ALA A 570 7.60 -5.95 -38.58
N TRP A 571 6.53 -6.51 -38.05
CA TRP A 571 5.36 -5.76 -37.60
C TRP A 571 5.33 -5.76 -36.09
N VAL A 572 5.17 -4.58 -35.50
CA VAL A 572 4.94 -4.42 -34.07
C VAL A 572 3.48 -4.03 -33.88
N ARG A 573 2.78 -4.73 -32.98
CA ARG A 573 1.37 -4.49 -32.67
C ARG A 573 1.19 -3.82 -31.30
N PRO A 574 1.25 -2.48 -31.19
CA PRO A 574 0.74 -1.77 -30.01
C PRO A 574 -0.79 -1.75 -30.05
N GLY A 575 -1.43 -2.51 -29.15
CA GLY A 575 -2.89 -2.67 -29.16
C GLY A 575 -3.37 -3.41 -30.41
N ASP A 576 -4.19 -2.74 -31.23
CA ASP A 576 -4.80 -3.28 -32.46
C ASP A 576 -4.17 -2.77 -33.77
N ARG A 577 -3.13 -1.92 -33.71
CA ARG A 577 -2.50 -1.32 -34.89
C ARG A 577 -1.21 -2.07 -35.25
N GLU A 578 -1.01 -2.48 -36.50
CA GLU A 578 0.27 -3.04 -36.96
C GLU A 578 1.16 -1.94 -37.57
N ILE A 579 2.40 -1.83 -37.11
CA ILE A 579 3.36 -0.81 -37.58
C ILE A 579 4.61 -1.49 -38.16
N PRO A 580 5.04 -1.11 -39.38
CA PRO A 580 6.22 -1.68 -40.01
C PRO A 580 7.50 -1.22 -39.30
N CYS A 581 8.43 -2.16 -39.18
CA CYS A 581 9.71 -1.99 -38.51
C CYS A 581 10.83 -2.63 -39.34
N ARG A 582 12.02 -2.03 -39.26
CA ARG A 582 13.26 -2.53 -39.85
C ARG A 582 14.24 -2.99 -38.77
N ALA A 583 14.92 -4.11 -38.99
CA ALA A 583 16.01 -4.52 -38.11
C ALA A 583 17.20 -3.58 -38.31
N VAL A 584 17.60 -2.89 -37.24
CA VAL A 584 18.76 -1.98 -37.23
C VAL A 584 20.00 -2.63 -36.63
N TRP A 585 19.82 -3.70 -35.84
CA TRP A 585 20.91 -4.47 -35.26
C TRP A 585 20.44 -5.88 -34.86
N TRP A 586 21.37 -6.84 -34.85
CA TRP A 586 21.20 -8.19 -34.29
C TRP A 586 22.53 -8.78 -33.83
N ASP A 587 22.49 -9.77 -32.93
CA ASP A 587 23.66 -10.54 -32.52
C ASP A 587 23.79 -11.88 -33.25
N ASP A 588 24.94 -12.54 -33.06
CA ASP A 588 25.23 -13.87 -33.59
C ASP A 588 24.86 -15.02 -32.61
N ALA A 589 24.23 -14.70 -31.48
CA ALA A 589 23.88 -15.68 -30.44
C ALA A 589 22.66 -16.53 -30.84
N ALA A 590 22.42 -17.64 -30.15
CA ALA A 590 21.22 -18.47 -30.36
C ALA A 590 20.53 -18.73 -29.02
N PRO A 591 19.29 -18.24 -28.79
CA PRO A 591 18.44 -17.45 -29.71
C PRO A 591 18.94 -16.01 -29.89
N ARG A 592 18.67 -15.40 -31.06
CA ARG A 592 19.23 -14.10 -31.45
C ARG A 592 18.49 -12.93 -30.82
N MET A 593 19.23 -11.91 -30.41
CA MET A 593 18.69 -10.61 -30.07
C MET A 593 18.52 -9.77 -31.34
N LEU A 594 17.40 -9.07 -31.45
CA LEU A 594 17.03 -8.23 -32.58
C LEU A 594 16.61 -6.86 -32.07
N LEU A 595 17.23 -5.79 -32.57
CA LEU A 595 16.78 -4.42 -32.36
C LEU A 595 16.06 -3.93 -33.61
N LEU A 596 14.78 -3.63 -33.45
CA LEU A 596 13.89 -3.17 -34.50
C LEU A 596 13.63 -1.67 -34.33
N GLN A 597 13.64 -0.93 -35.44
CA GLN A 597 13.24 0.48 -35.48
C GLN A 597 11.90 0.60 -36.22
N ALA A 598 10.92 1.21 -35.57
CA ALA A 598 9.59 1.46 -36.11
C ALA A 598 9.51 2.74 -36.95
N ASP A 599 8.69 2.69 -37.99
CA ASP A 599 8.44 3.81 -38.90
C ASP A 599 7.56 4.91 -38.27
N GLU A 600 6.96 4.66 -37.11
CA GLU A 600 6.17 5.60 -36.30
C GLU A 600 6.42 5.38 -34.80
N ASP A 601 6.02 6.34 -33.96
CA ASP A 601 6.02 6.17 -32.50
C ASP A 601 4.98 5.10 -32.09
N LEU A 602 5.43 4.10 -31.34
CA LEU A 602 4.65 2.95 -30.89
C LEU A 602 3.93 3.22 -29.56
N THR A 603 4.24 4.32 -28.88
CA THR A 603 3.67 4.73 -27.59
C THR A 603 2.98 6.08 -27.70
N ASP A 604 1.92 6.28 -26.90
CA ASP A 604 1.32 7.59 -26.68
C ASP A 604 2.38 8.56 -26.11
N PRO A 605 2.47 9.83 -26.56
CA PRO A 605 3.40 10.83 -26.01
C PRO A 605 3.36 10.97 -24.48
N ALA A 606 2.26 10.59 -23.82
CA ALA A 606 2.15 10.56 -22.36
C ALA A 606 2.88 9.41 -21.65
N VAL A 607 3.36 8.39 -22.37
CA VAL A 607 3.97 7.14 -21.81
C VAL A 607 5.42 6.92 -22.30
N GLY A 608 5.90 7.70 -23.27
CA GLY A 608 7.15 7.42 -24.00
C GLY A 608 8.26 8.48 -23.96
N ALA A 609 8.16 9.54 -23.15
CA ALA A 609 9.15 10.62 -23.21
C ALA A 609 10.51 10.26 -22.59
N GLU A 610 10.53 9.39 -21.56
CA GLU A 610 11.77 9.06 -20.85
C GLU A 610 12.44 7.77 -21.38
N PRO A 611 13.79 7.77 -21.55
CA PRO A 611 14.54 6.54 -21.81
C PRO A 611 14.29 5.55 -20.67
N LEU A 612 14.13 4.27 -21.01
CA LEU A 612 14.02 3.22 -19.99
C LEU A 612 15.22 3.31 -19.03
N PRO A 613 15.01 3.38 -17.71
CA PRO A 613 16.14 3.30 -16.78
C PRO A 613 16.73 1.89 -16.82
N TRP A 614 18.05 1.80 -16.99
CA TRP A 614 18.81 0.54 -17.03
C TRP A 614 19.44 0.35 -15.66
N LEU A 615 19.33 -0.85 -15.09
CA LEU A 615 20.09 -1.21 -13.88
C LEU A 615 21.32 -2.03 -14.31
N PRO A 616 22.52 -1.71 -13.81
CA PRO A 616 23.66 -2.61 -13.92
C PRO A 616 23.41 -3.88 -13.11
N ALA A 617 24.02 -4.98 -13.54
CA ALA A 617 23.87 -6.29 -12.95
C ALA A 617 24.58 -6.35 -11.58
N ASP A 618 23.86 -6.00 -10.52
CA ASP A 618 24.31 -6.33 -9.17
C ASP A 618 24.15 -7.84 -8.97
N HIS A 619 25.24 -8.62 -8.90
CA HIS A 619 25.20 -10.10 -8.82
C HIS A 619 24.54 -10.65 -7.52
N HIS A 620 23.98 -9.76 -6.69
CA HIS A 620 23.20 -10.03 -5.48
C HIS A 620 21.70 -9.67 -5.64
N LEU A 621 21.06 -10.08 -6.73
CA LEU A 621 19.68 -9.67 -7.02
C LEU A 621 18.63 -10.28 -6.09
N ALA A 622 17.80 -9.39 -5.53
CA ALA A 622 16.50 -9.70 -4.90
C ALA A 622 15.40 -9.94 -5.97
N ARG A 623 14.13 -10.04 -5.53
CA ARG A 623 12.96 -10.33 -6.37
C ARG A 623 12.82 -9.38 -7.58
N VAL A 624 12.60 -9.93 -8.77
CA VAL A 624 12.36 -9.24 -10.05
C VAL A 624 10.96 -9.52 -10.60
N ARG A 625 10.49 -8.67 -11.52
CA ARG A 625 9.22 -8.80 -12.26
C ARG A 625 9.51 -9.07 -13.73
N ILE A 626 8.74 -9.95 -14.36
CA ILE A 626 8.77 -10.22 -15.80
C ILE A 626 7.42 -9.81 -16.37
N ASP A 627 7.41 -8.91 -17.34
CA ASP A 627 6.20 -8.48 -18.04
C ASP A 627 6.13 -9.15 -19.42
N GLY A 628 4.91 -9.46 -19.86
CA GLY A 628 4.62 -10.18 -21.09
C GLY A 628 3.25 -9.84 -21.66
N ARG A 629 2.89 -10.46 -22.80
CA ARG A 629 1.56 -10.33 -23.41
C ARG A 629 1.03 -11.65 -23.96
N THR A 630 -0.26 -11.92 -23.69
CA THR A 630 -0.97 -13.08 -24.26
C THR A 630 -1.07 -12.98 -25.77
N ASP A 631 -1.49 -14.07 -26.43
CA ASP A 631 -1.76 -14.07 -27.86
C ASP A 631 -2.88 -13.11 -28.29
N GLN A 632 -3.78 -12.77 -27.37
CA GLN A 632 -4.81 -11.75 -27.59
C GLN A 632 -4.29 -10.32 -27.35
N GLY A 633 -3.07 -10.17 -26.82
CA GLY A 633 -2.45 -8.88 -26.49
C GLY A 633 -2.68 -8.43 -25.05
N ASP A 634 -3.30 -9.25 -24.20
CA ASP A 634 -3.53 -8.90 -22.79
C ASP A 634 -2.22 -8.91 -21.99
N PRO A 635 -1.98 -7.93 -21.10
CA PRO A 635 -0.77 -7.87 -20.30
C PRO A 635 -0.75 -9.01 -19.28
N VAL A 636 0.37 -9.73 -19.19
CA VAL A 636 0.64 -10.76 -18.19
C VAL A 636 1.93 -10.46 -17.45
N SER A 637 2.05 -10.95 -16.22
CA SER A 637 3.26 -10.72 -15.44
C SER A 637 3.54 -11.79 -14.39
N LEU A 638 4.83 -12.00 -14.14
CA LEU A 638 5.35 -12.93 -13.15
C LEU A 638 6.35 -12.19 -12.25
N THR A 639 6.58 -12.72 -11.05
CA THR A 639 7.69 -12.27 -10.20
C THR A 639 8.51 -13.47 -9.79
N GLY A 640 9.82 -13.31 -9.61
CA GLY A 640 10.73 -14.39 -9.21
C GLY A 640 12.01 -13.86 -8.59
N GLU A 641 12.89 -14.74 -8.14
CA GLU A 641 14.22 -14.41 -7.64
C GLU A 641 15.26 -14.71 -8.73
N VAL A 642 16.33 -13.92 -8.79
CA VAL A 642 17.38 -14.11 -9.81
C VAL A 642 18.53 -14.93 -9.24
N LEU A 643 19.02 -15.88 -10.03
CA LEU A 643 20.28 -16.57 -9.81
C LEU A 643 21.22 -16.33 -11.02
N PRO A 644 22.54 -16.23 -10.81
CA PRO A 644 23.50 -16.21 -11.92
C PRO A 644 23.40 -17.49 -12.75
N HIS A 645 23.48 -17.39 -14.09
CA HIS A 645 23.34 -18.53 -14.98
C HIS A 645 24.36 -18.49 -16.13
N GLY A 646 25.25 -19.49 -16.22
CA GLY A 646 26.13 -19.65 -17.39
C GLY A 646 27.22 -18.57 -17.57
N GLY A 647 27.63 -17.87 -16.50
CA GLY A 647 28.61 -16.78 -16.52
C GLY A 647 28.01 -15.46 -16.03
N ASP A 648 28.74 -14.36 -16.19
CA ASP A 648 28.36 -13.01 -15.70
C ASP A 648 27.34 -12.29 -16.61
N LEU A 649 26.96 -12.92 -17.74
CA LEU A 649 26.15 -12.28 -18.80
C LEU A 649 24.65 -12.65 -18.77
N ASN A 650 24.25 -13.73 -18.10
CA ASN A 650 22.85 -14.17 -18.04
C ASN A 650 22.36 -14.39 -16.60
N GLY A 651 21.07 -14.14 -16.38
CA GLY A 651 20.35 -14.46 -15.16
C GLY A 651 19.28 -15.54 -15.39
N GLU A 652 19.12 -16.43 -14.41
CA GLU A 652 18.01 -17.40 -14.34
C GLU A 652 17.00 -16.93 -13.29
N VAL A 653 15.72 -16.85 -13.66
CA VAL A 653 14.65 -16.54 -12.72
C VAL A 653 14.10 -17.83 -12.10
N VAL A 654 14.18 -17.92 -10.78
CA VAL A 654 13.68 -19.03 -9.96
C VAL A 654 12.54 -18.56 -9.04
N ARG A 655 11.85 -19.51 -8.40
CA ARG A 655 10.78 -19.25 -7.41
C ARG A 655 9.68 -18.30 -7.91
N LEU A 656 9.18 -18.58 -9.11
CA LEU A 656 8.14 -17.79 -9.75
C LEU A 656 6.86 -17.71 -8.90
N SER A 657 6.18 -16.57 -8.94
CA SER A 657 4.91 -16.34 -8.23
C SER A 657 3.75 -17.19 -8.75
N ALA A 658 3.84 -17.65 -10.00
CA ALA A 658 2.91 -18.54 -10.69
C ALA A 658 3.63 -19.28 -11.82
N GLU A 659 3.06 -20.37 -12.32
CA GLU A 659 3.54 -21.02 -13.55
C GLU A 659 3.21 -20.15 -14.77
N PRO A 660 4.11 -20.02 -15.76
CA PRO A 660 3.85 -19.24 -16.97
C PRO A 660 2.71 -19.90 -17.78
N GLU A 661 1.64 -19.14 -18.03
CA GLU A 661 0.47 -19.61 -18.80
C GLU A 661 0.80 -19.99 -20.25
N GLY A 662 1.89 -19.43 -20.80
CA GLY A 662 2.43 -19.74 -22.13
C GLY A 662 3.86 -19.20 -22.25
N TRP A 663 4.75 -19.94 -22.92
CA TRP A 663 6.18 -19.61 -23.00
C TRP A 663 6.46 -18.43 -23.94
N THR A 664 5.69 -18.26 -25.00
CA THR A 664 5.77 -17.12 -25.93
C THR A 664 5.35 -15.80 -25.33
N HIS A 665 4.50 -15.81 -24.30
CA HIS A 665 4.01 -14.59 -23.67
C HIS A 665 5.11 -13.77 -23.00
N TYR A 666 6.25 -14.40 -22.68
CA TYR A 666 7.36 -13.78 -21.96
C TYR A 666 8.67 -13.75 -22.76
N ARG A 667 8.74 -14.42 -23.92
CA ARG A 667 9.96 -14.49 -24.73
C ARG A 667 10.19 -13.17 -25.48
N GLY A 668 11.27 -12.46 -25.12
CA GLY A 668 11.58 -11.08 -25.51
C GLY A 668 10.96 -10.00 -24.59
N GLY A 669 10.31 -10.43 -23.51
CA GLY A 669 9.73 -9.55 -22.48
C GLY A 669 10.78 -9.00 -21.51
N PRO A 670 10.52 -7.83 -20.91
CA PRO A 670 11.47 -7.19 -20.01
C PRO A 670 11.44 -7.84 -18.62
N VAL A 671 12.64 -8.01 -18.06
CA VAL A 671 12.86 -8.28 -16.64
C VAL A 671 13.14 -6.95 -15.97
N SER A 672 12.30 -6.57 -15.00
CA SER A 672 12.34 -5.27 -14.36
C SER A 672 12.37 -5.33 -12.83
N ARG A 673 12.87 -4.26 -12.23
CA ARG A 673 12.84 -4.02 -10.79
C ARG A 673 12.58 -2.55 -10.54
N GLY A 674 11.49 -2.23 -9.83
CA GLY A 674 11.13 -0.84 -9.53
C GLY A 674 10.93 0.03 -10.78
N GLY A 675 10.46 -0.56 -11.88
CA GLY A 675 10.29 0.14 -13.16
C GLY A 675 11.54 0.25 -14.04
N ALA A 676 12.72 -0.20 -13.59
CA ALA A 676 13.95 -0.21 -14.37
C ALA A 676 14.25 -1.58 -15.00
N LEU A 677 14.83 -1.57 -16.20
CA LEU A 677 15.19 -2.75 -16.99
C LEU A 677 16.47 -3.39 -16.44
N VAL A 678 16.39 -4.66 -16.10
CA VAL A 678 17.51 -5.51 -15.64
C VAL A 678 17.99 -6.44 -16.75
N GLY A 679 17.09 -6.78 -17.69
CA GLY A 679 17.44 -7.61 -18.83
C GLY A 679 16.23 -8.03 -19.64
N VAL A 680 16.45 -8.86 -20.67
CA VAL A 680 15.40 -9.34 -21.57
C VAL A 680 15.41 -10.86 -21.63
N VAL A 681 14.23 -11.46 -21.47
CA VAL A 681 14.05 -12.91 -21.48
C VAL A 681 14.32 -13.45 -22.88
N HIS A 682 15.27 -14.39 -23.01
CA HIS A 682 15.60 -14.98 -24.31
C HIS A 682 15.25 -16.47 -24.40
N THR A 683 15.33 -17.18 -23.28
CA THR A 683 14.99 -18.60 -23.23
C THR A 683 13.91 -18.83 -22.20
N VAL A 684 12.80 -19.42 -22.66
CA VAL A 684 11.67 -19.83 -21.81
C VAL A 684 11.49 -21.33 -21.96
N SER A 685 11.39 -22.02 -20.82
CA SER A 685 11.11 -23.45 -20.73
C SER A 685 10.18 -23.72 -19.55
N PRO A 686 9.52 -24.89 -19.48
CA PRO A 686 8.48 -25.15 -18.47
C PRO A 686 8.90 -24.89 -17.01
N ASN A 687 10.19 -25.03 -16.70
CA ASN A 687 10.73 -24.88 -15.34
C ASN A 687 11.80 -23.79 -15.21
N ARG A 688 12.10 -23.04 -16.27
CA ARG A 688 13.23 -22.10 -16.30
C ARG A 688 13.00 -20.95 -17.28
N LEU A 689 13.24 -19.73 -16.80
CA LEU A 689 13.31 -18.49 -17.57
C LEU A 689 14.74 -17.95 -17.47
N VAL A 690 15.41 -17.80 -18.61
CA VAL A 690 16.75 -17.21 -18.70
C VAL A 690 16.65 -15.89 -19.47
N PHE A 691 17.30 -14.87 -18.93
CA PHE A 691 17.34 -13.54 -19.50
C PHE A 691 18.78 -13.05 -19.62
N LEU A 692 19.00 -12.23 -20.65
CA LEU A 692 20.27 -11.60 -20.94
C LEU A 692 20.32 -10.30 -20.14
N LEU A 693 21.41 -10.09 -19.40
CA LEU A 693 21.59 -8.88 -18.60
C LEU A 693 21.77 -7.66 -19.50
N THR A 694 21.28 -6.51 -19.06
CA THR A 694 21.49 -5.21 -19.71
C THR A 694 22.96 -4.91 -19.97
N ASP A 695 23.86 -5.25 -19.04
CA ASP A 695 25.31 -5.05 -19.20
C ASP A 695 25.88 -5.83 -20.38
N ALA A 696 25.47 -7.09 -20.54
CA ALA A 696 25.88 -7.95 -21.65
C ALA A 696 25.43 -7.40 -23.01
N LEU A 697 24.27 -6.73 -23.07
CA LEU A 697 23.82 -6.04 -24.28
C LEU A 697 24.67 -4.80 -24.56
N MET A 698 24.99 -4.01 -23.52
CA MET A 698 25.74 -2.76 -23.64
C MET A 698 27.23 -2.96 -23.99
N GLU A 699 27.80 -4.13 -23.69
CA GLU A 699 29.14 -4.52 -24.13
C GLU A 699 29.25 -4.66 -25.67
N GLN A 700 28.16 -4.97 -26.36
CA GLN A 700 28.18 -5.16 -27.80
C GLN A 700 28.24 -3.81 -28.54
N GLU A 701 29.36 -3.54 -29.23
CA GLU A 701 29.59 -2.26 -29.91
C GLU A 701 28.51 -1.93 -30.95
N GLY A 702 28.02 -2.93 -31.69
CA GLY A 702 26.96 -2.74 -32.69
C GLY A 702 25.63 -2.32 -32.08
N PHE A 703 25.27 -2.87 -30.91
CA PHE A 703 24.05 -2.53 -30.20
C PHE A 703 24.13 -1.10 -29.66
N ARG A 704 25.25 -0.76 -29.02
CA ARG A 704 25.50 0.58 -28.49
C ARG A 704 25.48 1.65 -29.58
N ALA A 705 26.12 1.38 -30.72
CA ALA A 705 26.12 2.31 -31.86
C ALA A 705 24.70 2.53 -32.43
N ALA A 706 23.88 1.48 -32.51
CA ALA A 706 22.49 1.58 -32.94
C ALA A 706 21.62 2.36 -31.94
N LEU A 707 21.85 2.16 -30.63
CA LEU A 707 21.17 2.88 -29.56
C LEU A 707 21.58 4.38 -29.56
N GLU A 708 22.88 4.69 -29.59
CA GLU A 708 23.42 6.06 -29.61
C GLU A 708 23.05 6.82 -30.89
N GLY A 709 23.04 6.16 -32.06
CA GLY A 709 22.65 6.79 -33.32
C GLY A 709 21.20 7.28 -33.34
N SER A 710 20.33 6.68 -32.51
CA SER A 710 18.94 7.12 -32.34
C SER A 710 18.77 8.23 -31.28
N VAL A 711 19.68 8.31 -30.30
CA VAL A 711 19.65 9.29 -29.18
C VAL A 711 20.37 10.59 -29.56
N ARG A 712 21.49 10.52 -30.29
CA ARG A 712 22.32 11.68 -30.69
C ARG A 712 21.64 12.66 -31.65
N ALA A 713 20.52 12.30 -32.25
CA ALA A 713 19.71 13.24 -33.03
C ALA A 713 19.01 14.31 -32.15
N ARG A 714 19.03 14.19 -30.80
CA ARG A 714 18.34 15.11 -29.87
C ARG A 714 19.25 16.04 -29.03
N ASP A 715 20.56 15.81 -28.93
CA ASP A 715 21.40 16.36 -27.83
C ASP A 715 22.37 17.51 -28.18
N THR A 716 22.28 18.15 -29.35
CA THR A 716 23.28 19.16 -29.77
C THR A 716 23.00 20.63 -29.44
N GLU A 717 21.99 20.98 -28.62
CA GLU A 717 21.66 22.40 -28.35
C GLU A 717 21.64 22.77 -26.86
N THR A 718 22.82 22.98 -26.28
CA THR A 718 23.00 23.39 -24.87
C THR A 718 22.83 24.91 -24.67
N GLY A 719 21.70 25.51 -25.06
CA GLY A 719 21.43 26.95 -24.89
C GLY A 719 19.95 27.28 -24.65
N VAL A 720 19.68 28.41 -23.97
CA VAL A 720 18.30 28.90 -23.78
C VAL A 720 17.79 29.47 -25.10
N CYS A 721 16.58 29.12 -25.50
CA CYS A 721 15.94 29.67 -26.70
C CYS A 721 14.61 30.35 -26.34
N LEU A 722 14.38 31.51 -26.96
CA LEU A 722 13.08 32.18 -27.00
C LEU A 722 12.49 32.01 -28.39
N ALA A 723 11.42 31.22 -28.50
CA ALA A 723 10.64 31.08 -29.72
C ALA A 723 9.46 32.05 -29.70
N VAL A 724 9.22 32.76 -30.80
CA VAL A 724 8.17 33.79 -30.93
C VAL A 724 7.35 33.54 -32.18
N LEU A 725 6.02 33.53 -32.04
CA LEU A 725 5.07 33.36 -33.13
C LEU A 725 4.04 34.51 -33.11
N PRO A 726 3.87 35.25 -34.22
CA PRO A 726 2.83 36.27 -34.31
C PRO A 726 1.45 35.65 -34.51
N GLY A 727 0.44 36.21 -33.85
CA GLY A 727 -0.97 35.86 -34.07
C GLY A 727 -1.52 36.40 -35.39
N ALA A 728 -2.65 35.84 -35.83
CA ALA A 728 -3.30 36.21 -37.10
C ALA A 728 -3.97 37.60 -37.07
N ASP A 729 -4.30 38.10 -35.88
CA ASP A 729 -5.07 39.34 -35.68
C ASP A 729 -4.14 40.55 -35.44
N GLY A 730 -3.83 41.31 -36.48
CA GLY A 730 -3.04 42.54 -36.39
C GLY A 730 -3.05 43.38 -37.67
N VAL A 731 -2.73 44.67 -37.57
CA VAL A 731 -2.61 45.53 -38.76
C VAL A 731 -1.13 45.61 -39.12
N VAL A 732 -0.75 44.98 -40.23
CA VAL A 732 0.60 45.06 -40.78
C VAL A 732 0.64 46.01 -41.98
N PRO A 733 1.73 46.77 -42.19
CA PRO A 733 1.87 47.64 -43.34
C PRO A 733 1.68 46.87 -44.66
N THR A 734 1.00 47.49 -45.62
CA THR A 734 0.73 46.91 -46.94
C THR A 734 2.03 46.48 -47.62
N GLY A 735 2.21 45.18 -47.89
CA GLY A 735 3.42 44.61 -48.48
C GLY A 735 4.42 44.01 -47.49
N SER A 736 4.10 43.99 -46.19
CA SER A 736 4.87 43.32 -45.14
C SER A 736 4.08 42.15 -44.52
N SER A 737 4.76 41.22 -43.86
CA SER A 737 4.13 40.11 -43.13
C SER A 737 4.29 40.29 -41.61
N ALA A 738 3.38 39.71 -40.82
CA ALA A 738 3.47 39.75 -39.36
C ALA A 738 4.80 39.18 -38.83
N THR A 739 5.31 38.13 -39.49
CA THR A 739 6.61 37.52 -39.20
C THR A 739 7.76 38.48 -39.51
N ALA A 740 7.72 39.19 -40.65
CA ALA A 740 8.76 40.16 -41.02
C ALA A 740 8.81 41.36 -40.06
N GLU A 741 7.65 41.90 -39.67
CA GLU A 741 7.56 42.99 -38.69
C GLU A 741 8.02 42.55 -37.29
N THR A 742 7.64 41.35 -36.85
CA THR A 742 8.08 40.79 -35.56
C THR A 742 9.59 40.56 -35.55
N HIS A 743 10.16 40.07 -36.66
CA HIS A 743 11.62 39.92 -36.79
C HIS A 743 12.34 41.28 -36.69
N ALA A 744 11.83 42.32 -37.35
CA ALA A 744 12.41 43.66 -37.28
C ALA A 744 12.33 44.25 -35.85
N MET A 745 11.20 44.08 -35.16
CA MET A 745 11.02 44.50 -33.76
C MET A 745 12.01 43.79 -32.83
N LEU A 746 12.15 42.46 -32.95
CA LEU A 746 13.09 41.69 -32.12
C LEU A 746 14.55 42.10 -32.37
N ALA A 747 14.92 42.36 -33.63
CA ALA A 747 16.26 42.83 -33.98
C ALA A 747 16.55 44.22 -33.37
N GLU A 748 15.58 45.15 -33.40
CA GLU A 748 15.70 46.45 -32.74
C GLU A 748 15.79 46.32 -31.21
N LEU A 749 14.94 45.47 -30.61
CA LEU A 749 14.95 45.20 -29.17
C LEU A 749 16.30 44.63 -28.69
N MET A 750 16.88 43.69 -29.44
CA MET A 750 18.21 43.13 -29.13
C MET A 750 19.30 44.21 -29.20
N ALA A 751 19.23 45.13 -30.16
CA ALA A 751 20.17 46.23 -30.29
C ALA A 751 20.02 47.26 -29.15
N ASP A 752 18.78 47.66 -28.82
CA ASP A 752 18.47 48.62 -27.74
C ASP A 752 18.89 48.09 -26.35
N THR A 753 18.69 46.80 -26.10
CA THR A 753 19.01 46.16 -24.80
C THR A 753 20.46 45.71 -24.69
N GLY A 754 21.22 45.73 -25.79
CA GLY A 754 22.59 45.21 -25.85
C GLY A 754 22.70 43.70 -25.61
N VAL A 755 21.62 42.94 -25.80
CA VAL A 755 21.58 41.49 -25.57
C VAL A 755 22.16 40.76 -26.77
N SER A 756 23.29 40.07 -26.58
CA SER A 756 23.90 39.22 -27.61
C SER A 756 23.10 37.90 -27.77
N GLY A 757 22.62 37.61 -28.97
CA GLY A 757 21.94 36.36 -29.32
C GLY A 757 21.89 36.17 -30.83
N ARG A 758 21.53 34.96 -31.30
CA ARG A 758 21.35 34.67 -32.72
C ARG A 758 19.85 34.55 -33.02
N LEU A 759 19.32 35.48 -33.82
CA LEU A 759 17.94 35.47 -34.33
C LEU A 759 17.90 34.71 -35.67
N THR A 760 17.05 33.69 -35.77
CA THR A 760 16.88 32.82 -36.95
C THR A 760 15.41 32.46 -37.18
N GLY A 761 15.04 32.11 -38.41
CA GLY A 761 13.66 31.79 -38.82
C GLY A 761 13.01 32.88 -39.68
N GLY A 762 11.80 32.65 -40.19
CA GLY A 762 11.04 33.65 -40.95
C GLY A 762 10.48 33.23 -42.33
N GLU A 763 10.47 31.95 -42.68
CA GLU A 763 9.68 31.43 -43.82
C GLU A 763 8.21 31.21 -43.37
N GLU A 764 7.23 31.26 -44.30
CA GLU A 764 5.79 31.22 -43.98
C GLU A 764 5.45 30.08 -43.00
N ASP A 765 4.74 30.43 -41.91
CA ASP A 765 4.37 29.56 -40.76
C ASP A 765 5.49 29.06 -39.82
N ALA A 766 6.74 29.53 -39.91
CA ALA A 766 7.82 29.17 -38.98
C ALA A 766 7.99 30.19 -37.81
N PRO A 767 8.19 29.74 -36.54
CA PRO A 767 8.46 30.66 -35.43
C PRO A 767 9.85 31.30 -35.57
N LEU A 768 9.97 32.52 -35.05
CA LEU A 768 11.22 33.23 -34.91
C LEU A 768 11.95 32.71 -33.66
N LEU A 769 13.21 32.35 -33.79
CA LEU A 769 14.01 31.76 -32.72
C LEU A 769 15.14 32.72 -32.35
N VAL A 770 15.19 33.14 -31.08
CA VAL A 770 16.33 33.83 -30.49
C VAL A 770 17.08 32.85 -29.62
N THR A 771 18.31 32.51 -29.98
CA THR A 771 19.16 31.59 -29.21
C THR A 771 20.20 32.35 -28.41
N PHE A 772 20.34 31.98 -27.13
CA PHE A 772 21.29 32.58 -26.20
C PHE A 772 22.36 31.56 -25.83
N ALA A 773 23.62 31.89 -26.17
CA ALA A 773 24.77 31.10 -25.75
C ALA A 773 25.19 31.45 -24.32
N ALA A 774 25.66 30.43 -23.60
CA ALA A 774 26.38 30.60 -22.33
C ALA A 774 27.69 31.40 -22.53
N PRO A 775 28.21 32.08 -21.49
CA PRO A 775 27.62 32.28 -20.16
C PRO A 775 26.47 33.32 -20.19
N GLY A 776 25.62 33.27 -19.18
CA GLY A 776 24.54 34.23 -18.97
C GLY A 776 23.30 34.04 -19.83
N ALA A 777 23.04 32.82 -20.32
CA ALA A 777 21.95 32.56 -21.26
C ALA A 777 20.56 32.86 -20.66
N HIS A 778 20.35 32.57 -19.38
CA HIS A 778 19.08 32.82 -18.69
C HIS A 778 18.90 34.32 -18.42
N ALA A 779 19.96 35.04 -18.05
CA ALA A 779 19.90 36.49 -17.85
C ALA A 779 19.66 37.26 -19.15
N LYS A 780 20.27 36.81 -20.27
CA LYS A 780 20.02 37.39 -21.59
C LYS A 780 18.57 37.20 -22.02
N ALA A 781 18.02 35.99 -21.86
CA ALA A 781 16.61 35.71 -22.11
C ALA A 781 15.70 36.55 -21.20
N GLY A 782 16.03 36.62 -19.90
CA GLY A 782 15.27 37.38 -18.91
C GLY A 782 15.21 38.89 -19.17
N ARG A 783 16.34 39.50 -19.55
CA ARG A 783 16.39 40.93 -19.94
C ARG A 783 15.55 41.22 -21.18
N LEU A 784 15.59 40.33 -22.18
CA LEU A 784 14.84 40.52 -23.41
C LEU A 784 13.33 40.39 -23.15
N LEU A 785 12.90 39.46 -22.29
CA LEU A 785 11.51 39.32 -21.85
C LEU A 785 11.01 40.52 -21.04
N LEU A 786 11.85 41.11 -20.20
CA LEU A 786 11.51 42.29 -19.38
C LEU A 786 11.11 43.49 -20.27
N GLU A 787 11.80 43.69 -21.39
CA GLU A 787 11.66 44.86 -22.28
C GLU A 787 10.71 44.61 -23.46
N LEU A 788 10.37 43.35 -23.75
CA LEU A 788 9.54 42.94 -24.90
C LEU A 788 8.15 43.61 -24.93
N PRO A 789 7.36 43.68 -23.84
CA PRO A 789 6.06 44.36 -23.86
C PRO A 789 6.16 45.85 -24.20
N GLY A 790 7.22 46.52 -23.71
CA GLY A 790 7.50 47.92 -24.00
C GLY A 790 7.89 48.15 -25.47
N ALA A 791 8.63 47.21 -26.07
CA ALA A 791 8.98 47.25 -27.49
C ALA A 791 7.76 47.04 -28.40
N MET A 792 6.89 46.07 -28.10
CA MET A 792 5.64 45.84 -28.84
C MET A 792 4.77 47.12 -28.89
N THR A 793 4.67 47.80 -27.75
CA THR A 793 3.91 49.06 -27.65
C THR A 793 4.55 50.18 -28.50
N ARG A 794 5.86 50.40 -28.36
CA ARG A 794 6.59 51.45 -29.11
C ARG A 794 6.64 51.21 -30.62
N TYR A 795 6.70 49.95 -31.05
CA TYR A 795 6.78 49.58 -32.46
C TYR A 795 5.44 49.87 -33.18
N GLY A 796 4.30 49.53 -32.56
CA GLY A 796 2.97 49.84 -33.10
C GLY A 796 2.70 51.35 -33.26
N PHE A 797 3.13 52.19 -32.30
CA PHE A 797 2.93 53.64 -32.40
C PHE A 797 3.79 54.32 -33.48
N ARG A 798 4.99 53.79 -33.80
CA ARG A 798 5.94 54.45 -34.72
C ARG A 798 5.57 54.36 -36.20
N ARG A 799 4.80 53.35 -36.62
CA ARG A 799 4.48 53.11 -38.05
C ARG A 799 3.15 53.68 -38.53
N MET A 800 2.39 54.38 -37.68
CA MET A 800 1.18 55.15 -38.03
C MET A 800 0.01 54.38 -38.68
N ASP A 801 0.06 53.03 -38.77
CA ASP A 801 -1.00 52.18 -39.35
C ASP A 801 -1.41 51.01 -38.44
N GLY A 802 -1.70 51.28 -37.17
CA GLY A 802 -2.33 50.29 -36.28
C GLY A 802 -1.38 49.42 -35.45
N MET A 803 -1.98 48.49 -34.71
CA MET A 803 -1.41 47.82 -33.53
C MET A 803 -0.62 46.56 -33.91
N HIS A 804 0.51 46.33 -33.23
CA HIS A 804 1.32 45.12 -33.42
C HIS A 804 0.47 43.86 -33.09
N PRO A 805 0.56 42.78 -33.90
CA PRO A 805 -0.16 41.55 -33.62
C PRO A 805 0.20 40.99 -32.24
N PRO A 806 -0.73 40.28 -31.56
CA PRO A 806 -0.42 39.59 -30.32
C PRO A 806 0.66 38.54 -30.59
N LEU A 807 1.53 38.32 -29.59
CA LEU A 807 2.66 37.39 -29.71
C LEU A 807 2.49 36.20 -28.77
N GLY A 808 2.66 35.00 -29.31
CA GLY A 808 2.95 33.80 -28.53
C GLY A 808 4.46 33.67 -28.37
N ALA A 809 4.95 33.52 -27.15
CA ALA A 809 6.36 33.34 -26.87
C ALA A 809 6.58 32.14 -25.97
N ALA A 810 7.57 31.30 -26.27
CA ALA A 810 7.95 30.15 -25.47
C ALA A 810 9.45 30.19 -25.15
N VAL A 811 9.80 29.90 -23.90
CA VAL A 811 11.18 29.82 -23.43
C VAL A 811 11.51 28.38 -23.05
N GLY A 812 12.59 27.83 -23.61
CA GLY A 812 13.01 26.46 -23.34
C GLY A 812 14.53 26.24 -23.41
N VAL A 813 14.95 25.04 -23.03
CA VAL A 813 16.36 24.63 -23.07
C VAL A 813 16.60 23.93 -24.41
N GLY A 814 16.89 24.74 -25.43
CA GLY A 814 17.07 24.31 -26.82
C GLY A 814 15.97 24.81 -27.77
N THR A 815 16.24 24.76 -29.07
CA THR A 815 15.32 25.28 -30.10
C THR A 815 14.15 24.35 -30.35
N ASP A 816 14.34 23.03 -30.31
CA ASP A 816 13.28 22.04 -30.56
C ASP A 816 12.15 22.13 -29.52
N GLU A 817 12.52 22.20 -28.23
CA GLU A 817 11.58 22.32 -27.13
C GLU A 817 10.78 23.62 -27.20
N SER A 818 11.48 24.74 -27.44
CA SER A 818 10.87 26.06 -27.57
C SER A 818 9.94 26.15 -28.79
N THR A 819 10.32 25.52 -29.91
CA THR A 819 9.54 25.46 -31.15
C THR A 819 8.28 24.61 -30.99
N ARG A 820 8.39 23.44 -30.35
CA ARG A 820 7.24 22.59 -30.07
C ARG A 820 6.24 23.29 -29.16
N LEU A 821 6.74 23.95 -28.11
CA LEU A 821 5.89 24.61 -27.13
C LEU A 821 5.17 25.82 -27.72
N VAL A 822 5.85 26.71 -28.46
CA VAL A 822 5.20 27.92 -29.03
C VAL A 822 4.08 27.58 -30.02
N ARG A 823 4.13 26.40 -30.65
CA ARG A 823 3.10 25.89 -31.58
C ARG A 823 1.98 25.12 -30.89
N HIS A 824 2.03 24.96 -29.57
CA HIS A 824 1.05 24.16 -28.86
C HIS A 824 -0.37 24.78 -28.99
N PRO A 825 -1.42 23.96 -29.25
CA PRO A 825 -2.79 24.46 -29.48
C PRO A 825 -3.30 25.40 -28.38
N ALA A 826 -2.96 25.16 -27.12
CA ALA A 826 -3.35 26.02 -26.01
C ALA A 826 -2.82 27.47 -26.12
N ILE A 827 -1.64 27.68 -26.71
CA ILE A 827 -1.10 29.03 -26.93
C ILE A 827 -1.89 29.72 -28.05
N ALA A 828 -2.18 29.00 -29.15
CA ALA A 828 -3.01 29.50 -30.23
C ALA A 828 -4.44 29.87 -29.74
N ASP A 829 -5.03 29.03 -28.90
CA ASP A 829 -6.34 29.27 -28.27
C ASP A 829 -6.33 30.51 -27.37
N LEU A 830 -5.26 30.70 -26.57
CA LEU A 830 -5.12 31.87 -25.72
C LEU A 830 -4.92 33.15 -26.53
N LEU A 831 -4.11 33.09 -27.60
CA LEU A 831 -3.93 34.19 -28.54
C LEU A 831 -5.25 34.57 -29.23
N GLY A 832 -6.08 33.59 -29.60
CA GLY A 832 -7.39 33.82 -30.19
C GLY A 832 -8.43 34.39 -29.20
N ARG A 833 -8.23 34.20 -27.89
CA ARG A 833 -9.12 34.72 -26.83
C ARG A 833 -8.70 36.10 -26.33
N THR A 834 -7.45 36.51 -26.53
CA THR A 834 -6.98 37.83 -26.12
C THR A 834 -7.59 38.94 -26.98
N VAL A 835 -8.52 39.70 -26.39
CA VAL A 835 -9.21 40.83 -27.05
C VAL A 835 -8.34 42.09 -27.10
N ARG A 836 -7.17 42.10 -26.42
CA ARG A 836 -6.32 43.28 -26.29
C ARG A 836 -5.19 43.28 -27.33
N PRO A 837 -5.10 44.33 -28.15
CA PRO A 837 -3.96 44.55 -29.03
C PRO A 837 -2.67 44.76 -28.21
N GLY A 838 -1.59 44.11 -28.62
CA GLY A 838 -0.31 44.10 -27.88
C GLY A 838 -0.24 43.06 -26.75
N ALA A 839 -1.15 42.08 -26.71
CA ALA A 839 -1.08 40.97 -25.76
C ALA A 839 0.11 40.03 -26.03
N LEU A 840 0.71 39.52 -24.95
CA LEU A 840 1.83 38.58 -24.98
C LEU A 840 1.45 37.34 -24.17
N VAL A 841 1.32 36.20 -24.84
CA VAL A 841 1.11 34.90 -24.20
C VAL A 841 2.47 34.22 -24.02
N LEU A 842 2.83 33.91 -22.78
CA LEU A 842 4.13 33.34 -22.44
C LEU A 842 4.04 31.91 -21.97
N ALA A 843 4.91 31.07 -22.52
CA ALA A 843 5.08 29.69 -22.16
C ALA A 843 6.51 29.38 -21.70
N LEU A 844 6.63 28.43 -20.80
CA LEU A 844 7.87 27.86 -20.30
C LEU A 844 7.87 26.37 -20.56
N SER A 845 8.98 25.87 -21.07
CA SER A 845 9.18 24.43 -21.14
C SER A 845 9.13 23.79 -19.76
N HIS A 846 8.74 22.52 -19.70
CA HIS A 846 8.70 21.78 -18.44
C HIS A 846 10.10 21.71 -17.81
N ARG A 847 11.12 21.43 -18.62
CA ARG A 847 12.51 21.34 -18.16
C ARG A 847 13.01 22.66 -17.57
N LEU A 848 12.79 23.79 -18.25
CA LEU A 848 13.18 25.10 -17.71
C LEU A 848 12.39 25.44 -16.44
N TYR A 849 11.12 25.03 -16.35
CA TYR A 849 10.32 25.21 -15.13
C TYR A 849 10.92 24.45 -13.94
N GLU A 850 11.35 23.21 -14.13
CA GLU A 850 11.99 22.41 -13.08
C GLU A 850 13.37 22.96 -12.70
N GLU A 851 14.19 23.35 -13.68
CA GLU A 851 15.49 23.97 -13.42
C GLU A 851 15.36 25.27 -12.60
N LEU A 852 14.28 26.04 -12.82
CA LEU A 852 13.95 27.20 -12.00
C LEU A 852 13.41 26.81 -10.62
N ALA A 853 12.60 25.74 -10.54
CA ALA A 853 12.04 25.23 -9.29
C ALA A 853 13.13 24.75 -8.32
N ASP A 854 14.15 24.07 -8.82
CA ASP A 854 15.28 23.56 -8.03
C ASP A 854 16.09 24.68 -7.38
N VAL A 855 16.24 25.79 -8.09
CA VAL A 855 17.16 26.87 -7.70
C VAL A 855 16.48 27.98 -6.91
N LEU A 856 15.20 28.24 -7.18
CA LEU A 856 14.44 29.34 -6.60
C LEU A 856 13.21 28.88 -5.79
N GLY A 857 12.93 27.58 -5.74
CA GLY A 857 11.66 27.02 -5.28
C GLY A 857 10.56 27.14 -6.34
N SER A 858 9.36 26.63 -6.04
CA SER A 858 8.23 26.59 -6.99
C SER A 858 8.03 27.93 -7.73
N PRO A 859 8.07 27.96 -9.08
CA PRO A 859 7.77 29.13 -9.89
C PRO A 859 6.30 29.57 -9.83
N ALA A 860 5.47 29.00 -8.94
CA ALA A 860 4.06 29.32 -8.72
C ALA A 860 3.76 30.82 -8.44
N ARG A 861 4.80 31.65 -8.28
CA ARG A 861 4.72 33.11 -8.27
C ARG A 861 4.29 33.71 -9.61
N ILE A 862 4.45 32.98 -10.70
CA ILE A 862 3.92 33.30 -12.03
C ILE A 862 2.71 32.37 -12.17
N ALA A 863 1.51 32.90 -12.40
CA ALA A 863 0.28 32.12 -12.57
C ALA A 863 0.38 31.21 -13.81
N LEU A 864 1.14 30.14 -13.68
CA LEU A 864 1.50 29.20 -14.73
C LEU A 864 0.56 28.00 -14.64
N HIS A 865 -0.13 27.72 -15.73
CA HIS A 865 -0.96 26.55 -15.89
C HIS A 865 -0.25 25.57 -16.79
N ARG A 866 -0.24 24.32 -16.36
CA ARG A 866 0.29 23.23 -17.18
C ARG A 866 -0.52 23.12 -18.46
N VAL A 867 0.19 22.94 -19.56
CA VAL A 867 -0.37 22.77 -20.90
C VAL A 867 0.00 21.39 -21.39
N GLY A 868 -1.02 20.57 -21.71
CA GLY A 868 -0.84 19.20 -22.21
C GLY A 868 -0.51 18.15 -21.14
N GLY A 869 0.20 17.09 -21.53
CA GLY A 869 0.67 16.01 -20.65
C GLY A 869 1.74 16.43 -19.62
N ALA A 870 2.31 15.44 -18.90
CA ALA A 870 3.26 15.69 -17.80
C ALA A 870 4.56 16.41 -18.22
N ASP A 871 4.94 16.37 -19.50
CA ASP A 871 6.23 16.89 -19.97
C ASP A 871 6.11 17.94 -21.09
N GLU A 872 4.94 18.55 -21.25
CA GLU A 872 4.69 19.45 -22.39
C GLU A 872 5.09 20.91 -22.16
N GLY A 873 4.68 21.52 -21.04
CA GLY A 873 5.09 22.87 -20.67
C GLY A 873 4.06 23.60 -19.82
N TRP A 874 4.31 24.88 -19.57
CA TRP A 874 3.52 25.75 -18.70
C TRP A 874 3.21 27.07 -19.40
N VAL A 875 2.00 27.58 -19.28
CA VAL A 875 1.59 28.86 -19.88
C VAL A 875 1.04 29.80 -18.82
N CYS A 876 1.41 31.08 -18.92
CA CYS A 876 0.93 32.12 -18.02
C CYS A 876 -0.55 32.44 -18.29
N SER A 877 -1.41 32.40 -17.27
CA SER A 877 -2.85 32.69 -17.39
C SER A 877 -3.23 34.13 -17.05
N ASP A 878 -2.38 34.87 -16.34
CA ASP A 878 -2.70 36.23 -15.90
C ASP A 878 -2.39 37.26 -16.98
N ASP A 879 -3.39 38.12 -17.25
CA ASP A 879 -3.29 39.27 -18.16
C ASP A 879 -2.34 40.39 -17.64
N HIS A 880 -1.86 40.30 -16.38
CA HIS A 880 -1.05 41.34 -15.74
C HIS A 880 0.44 40.95 -15.65
N ALA A 881 1.19 41.33 -16.69
CA ALA A 881 2.65 41.38 -16.76
C ALA A 881 3.46 40.08 -16.45
N PRO A 882 3.10 38.91 -17.01
CA PRO A 882 3.85 37.66 -16.81
C PRO A 882 5.31 37.73 -17.30
N ALA A 883 5.58 38.53 -18.33
CA ALA A 883 6.91 38.73 -18.89
C ALA A 883 7.90 39.38 -17.92
N GLY A 884 7.41 40.32 -17.09
CA GLY A 884 8.24 41.03 -16.13
C GLY A 884 8.67 40.13 -14.97
N ALA A 885 7.72 39.37 -14.42
CA ALA A 885 7.98 38.42 -13.34
C ALA A 885 8.90 37.29 -13.82
N LEU A 886 8.62 36.70 -14.99
CA LEU A 886 9.46 35.66 -15.57
C LEU A 886 10.86 36.16 -15.94
N GLY A 887 10.95 37.37 -16.49
CA GLY A 887 12.23 38.00 -16.83
C GLY A 887 13.11 38.22 -15.60
N GLN A 888 12.52 38.61 -14.47
CA GLN A 888 13.23 38.72 -13.18
C GLN A 888 13.68 37.36 -12.65
N VAL A 889 12.81 36.35 -12.68
CA VAL A 889 13.12 34.98 -12.24
C VAL A 889 14.28 34.40 -13.04
N LEU A 890 14.25 34.52 -14.37
CA LEU A 890 15.34 34.04 -15.23
C LEU A 890 16.66 34.80 -14.99
N THR A 891 16.59 36.11 -14.72
CA THR A 891 17.77 36.91 -14.40
C THR A 891 18.35 36.57 -13.02
N GLU A 892 17.51 36.31 -12.02
CA GLU A 892 17.96 35.84 -10.70
C GLU A 892 18.51 34.41 -10.74
N ALA A 893 17.88 33.52 -11.53
CA ALA A 893 18.33 32.14 -11.69
C ALA A 893 19.67 32.03 -12.40
N ASP A 894 19.96 32.92 -13.36
CA ASP A 894 21.21 32.92 -14.11
C ASP A 894 22.44 33.01 -13.21
N GLY A 895 22.47 33.97 -12.28
CA GLY A 895 23.56 34.09 -11.31
C GLY A 895 23.68 32.87 -10.39
N LEU A 896 22.61 32.07 -10.28
CA LEU A 896 22.61 30.87 -9.48
C LEU A 896 22.99 29.59 -10.27
N LEU A 897 22.69 29.56 -11.56
CA LEU A 897 22.91 28.45 -12.49
C LEU A 897 24.30 28.54 -13.18
N ASP A 898 24.84 29.74 -13.35
CA ASP A 898 26.04 30.01 -14.18
C ASP A 898 27.36 30.08 -13.38
N GLU A 899 27.34 29.79 -12.08
CA GLU A 899 28.56 29.69 -11.29
C GLU A 899 29.22 28.32 -11.52
N GLY A 900 30.15 28.27 -12.47
CA GLY A 900 31.21 27.24 -12.48
C GLY A 900 31.91 27.19 -11.11
N VAL A 901 32.34 26.00 -10.68
CA VAL A 901 32.97 25.84 -9.36
C VAL A 901 34.40 26.37 -9.37
N GLY A 902 34.74 27.21 -8.38
CA GLY A 902 36.05 27.87 -8.27
C GLY A 902 37.16 27.01 -7.64
N TRP A 903 36.97 25.69 -7.52
CA TRP A 903 37.91 24.74 -6.91
C TRP A 903 38.31 23.64 -7.90
N PRO A 904 39.47 22.99 -7.72
CA PRO A 904 39.89 21.88 -8.57
C PRO A 904 38.94 20.69 -8.39
N THR A 905 38.23 20.32 -9.45
CA THR A 905 37.26 19.21 -9.42
C THR A 905 37.91 17.85 -9.65
N CYS A 906 37.16 16.80 -9.30
CA CYS A 906 37.53 15.40 -9.39
C CYS A 906 37.85 14.93 -10.82
N GLY A 907 37.41 15.66 -11.85
CA GLY A 907 37.70 15.38 -13.26
C GLY A 907 37.09 14.07 -13.77
N LEU A 908 36.16 13.44 -13.03
CA LEU A 908 35.38 12.31 -13.53
C LEU A 908 34.27 12.87 -14.42
N GLN A 909 34.26 12.46 -15.68
CA GLN A 909 33.26 12.91 -16.65
C GLN A 909 31.87 12.37 -16.32
N ALA A 910 30.84 12.99 -16.89
CA ALA A 910 29.46 12.54 -16.75
C ALA A 910 29.34 11.05 -17.11
N SER A 911 28.57 10.32 -16.31
CA SER A 911 28.25 8.92 -16.55
C SER A 911 26.76 8.78 -16.89
N PRO A 912 26.31 7.64 -17.39
CA PRO A 912 24.88 7.40 -17.59
C PRO A 912 24.04 7.50 -16.29
N ALA A 913 24.67 7.30 -15.12
CA ALA A 913 24.01 7.35 -13.81
C ALA A 913 23.98 8.77 -13.18
N ASP A 914 24.89 9.66 -13.58
CA ASP A 914 24.87 11.08 -13.22
C ASP A 914 25.31 11.89 -14.45
N PRO A 915 24.38 12.57 -15.15
CA PRO A 915 24.66 13.27 -16.40
C PRO A 915 25.56 14.49 -16.22
N ARG A 916 25.96 14.83 -14.99
CA ARG A 916 26.87 15.93 -14.68
C ARG A 916 28.26 15.37 -14.33
N ALA A 917 29.31 16.04 -14.82
CA ALA A 917 30.66 15.72 -14.39
C ALA A 917 30.82 15.94 -12.88
N CYS A 918 31.58 15.07 -12.20
CA CYS A 918 31.75 15.17 -10.75
C CYS A 918 32.44 16.50 -10.38
N ILE A 919 31.71 17.34 -9.64
CA ILE A 919 32.19 18.64 -9.14
C ILE A 919 32.92 18.54 -7.80
N GLY A 920 33.10 17.33 -7.26
CA GLY A 920 33.76 17.10 -5.98
C GLY A 920 35.19 17.61 -5.96
N ILE A 921 35.58 18.25 -4.87
CA ILE A 921 36.92 18.81 -4.71
C ILE A 921 37.97 17.70 -4.72
N ARG A 922 39.05 17.92 -5.45
CA ARG A 922 40.23 17.05 -5.44
C ARG A 922 40.92 17.16 -4.08
N LEU A 923 41.10 16.02 -3.41
CA LEU A 923 41.74 15.98 -2.10
C LEU A 923 43.26 16.25 -2.20
N PRO A 924 43.87 16.91 -1.21
CA PRO A 924 45.31 17.14 -1.19
C PRO A 924 46.10 15.83 -1.30
N GLY A 925 46.99 15.73 -2.28
CA GLY A 925 47.80 14.52 -2.51
C GLY A 925 47.11 13.43 -3.34
N HIS A 926 45.85 13.64 -3.77
CA HIS A 926 45.11 12.70 -4.61
C HIS A 926 44.59 13.40 -5.88
N GLU A 927 44.29 12.62 -6.93
CA GLU A 927 43.76 13.14 -8.21
C GLU A 927 42.21 13.21 -8.25
N ARG A 928 41.54 12.70 -7.21
CA ARG A 928 40.08 12.54 -7.14
C ARG A 928 39.50 13.12 -5.84
N CYS A 929 38.17 13.24 -5.77
CA CYS A 929 37.45 13.58 -4.54
C CYS A 929 37.28 12.36 -3.64
N LEU A 930 36.91 12.57 -2.38
CA LEU A 930 36.78 11.50 -1.38
C LEU A 930 35.88 10.34 -1.83
N ALA A 931 34.80 10.63 -2.56
CA ALA A 931 33.84 9.64 -3.05
C ALA A 931 34.39 8.77 -4.20
N HIS A 932 35.41 9.25 -4.91
CA HIS A 932 36.02 8.58 -6.06
C HIS A 932 37.48 8.17 -5.80
N LEU A 933 37.86 8.10 -4.53
CA LEU A 933 39.10 7.43 -4.12
C LEU A 933 38.86 5.92 -4.04
N GLU A 934 39.90 5.15 -4.34
CA GLU A 934 39.92 3.72 -4.01
C GLU A 934 39.83 3.55 -2.48
N ILE A 935 39.28 2.42 -2.04
CA ILE A 935 38.99 2.19 -0.61
C ILE A 935 40.26 2.36 0.26
N GLU A 936 41.42 1.91 -0.21
CA GLU A 936 42.70 2.03 0.49
C GLU A 936 43.13 3.51 0.67
N ASP A 937 43.01 4.31 -0.38
CA ASP A 937 43.34 5.74 -0.36
C ASP A 937 42.33 6.52 0.50
N GLN A 938 41.06 6.11 0.46
CA GLN A 938 40.01 6.69 1.30
C GLN A 938 40.30 6.43 2.80
N GLU A 939 40.68 5.21 3.17
CA GLU A 939 41.08 4.88 4.55
C GLU A 939 42.36 5.62 4.96
N GLY A 940 43.32 5.74 4.04
CA GLY A 940 44.53 6.53 4.23
C GLY A 940 44.22 7.99 4.55
N TYR A 941 43.39 8.64 3.73
CA TYR A 941 42.97 10.03 3.96
C TYR A 941 42.20 10.18 5.28
N LEU A 942 41.20 9.34 5.53
CA LEU A 942 40.42 9.38 6.77
C LEU A 942 41.29 9.16 8.01
N GLY A 943 42.31 8.30 7.92
CA GLY A 943 43.27 8.07 9.00
C GLY A 943 44.18 9.26 9.32
N THR A 944 44.27 10.26 8.43
CA THR A 944 45.00 11.52 8.71
C THR A 944 44.18 12.51 9.53
N LEU A 945 42.87 12.32 9.62
CA LEU A 945 41.98 13.22 10.34
C LEU A 945 42.06 12.98 11.85
N SER A 946 42.05 14.08 12.60
CA SER A 946 41.91 14.08 14.05
C SER A 946 40.71 14.90 14.47
N PRO A 947 40.12 14.70 15.66
CA PRO A 947 39.05 15.55 16.16
C PRO A 947 39.42 17.04 16.07
N GLY A 948 38.55 17.85 15.46
CA GLY A 948 38.77 19.28 15.22
C GLY A 948 39.61 19.60 13.97
N ALA A 949 39.98 18.61 13.15
CA ALA A 949 40.69 18.86 11.89
C ALA A 949 39.81 19.63 10.88
N PRO A 950 40.42 20.46 10.00
CA PRO A 950 39.71 21.09 8.90
C PRO A 950 39.29 20.04 7.86
N VAL A 951 38.08 20.18 7.33
CA VAL A 951 37.48 19.29 6.34
C VAL A 951 36.99 20.12 5.17
N ASP A 952 37.58 19.94 3.99
CA ASP A 952 37.11 20.53 2.73
C ASP A 952 36.64 19.40 1.82
N LEU A 953 35.32 19.23 1.72
CA LEU A 953 34.65 18.18 0.96
C LEU A 953 33.58 18.75 0.03
N ARG A 954 33.79 19.98 -0.45
CA ARG A 954 32.91 20.67 -1.41
C ARG A 954 32.65 19.82 -2.65
N GLY A 955 31.41 19.82 -3.13
CA GLY A 955 30.96 19.08 -4.32
C GLY A 955 30.97 17.55 -4.18
N THR A 956 31.31 17.00 -3.02
CA THR A 956 31.45 15.55 -2.82
C THR A 956 30.10 14.90 -2.56
N THR A 957 29.88 13.73 -3.15
CA THR A 957 28.69 12.90 -2.87
C THR A 957 29.00 11.96 -1.71
N PHE A 958 28.11 11.94 -0.72
CA PHE A 958 28.15 11.06 0.45
C PHE A 958 27.05 10.01 0.32
N ASP A 959 27.48 8.83 -0.10
CA ASP A 959 26.70 7.62 -0.23
C ASP A 959 27.50 6.42 0.33
N HIS A 960 26.91 5.23 0.31
CA HIS A 960 27.57 3.96 0.66
C HIS A 960 28.27 3.96 2.04
N GLY A 961 27.75 4.72 3.00
CA GLY A 961 28.29 4.80 4.36
C GLY A 961 29.52 5.71 4.51
N LEU A 962 29.83 6.56 3.52
CA LEU A 962 30.98 7.47 3.56
C LEU A 962 30.90 8.48 4.71
N LEU A 963 29.72 9.06 4.95
CA LEU A 963 29.51 10.03 6.03
C LEU A 963 29.77 9.43 7.43
N PRO A 964 29.21 8.26 7.79
CA PRO A 964 29.57 7.57 9.03
C PRO A 964 31.06 7.33 9.21
N ARG A 965 31.78 6.96 8.15
CA ARG A 965 33.24 6.73 8.20
C ARG A 965 34.01 8.02 8.45
N LEU A 966 33.63 9.11 7.78
CA LEU A 966 34.18 10.45 8.04
C LEU A 966 33.98 10.88 9.50
N LEU A 967 32.74 10.79 9.99
CA LEU A 967 32.44 11.20 11.36
C LEU A 967 33.17 10.35 12.40
N MET A 968 33.33 9.04 12.13
CA MET A 968 34.09 8.14 13.01
C MET A 968 35.58 8.50 13.08
N ALA A 969 36.18 8.94 11.97
CA ALA A 969 37.57 9.41 11.96
C ALA A 969 37.76 10.71 12.78
N LEU A 970 36.71 11.50 12.93
CA LEU A 970 36.71 12.77 13.67
C LEU A 970 36.22 12.62 15.12
N GLN A 971 35.93 11.40 15.58
CA GLN A 971 35.55 11.14 16.96
C GLN A 971 36.78 11.10 17.89
N PRO A 972 36.72 11.74 19.06
CA PRO A 972 37.78 11.62 20.06
C PRO A 972 37.87 10.19 20.60
N GLY A 973 39.08 9.75 20.94
CA GLY A 973 39.33 8.42 21.54
C GLY A 973 38.74 8.23 22.95
N VAL A 974 38.05 9.24 23.48
CA VAL A 974 37.30 9.23 24.74
C VAL A 974 35.83 9.49 24.38
N PRO A 975 34.83 8.89 25.05
CA PRO A 975 33.42 9.13 24.74
C PRO A 975 33.08 10.63 24.71
N GLY A 976 32.74 11.14 23.53
CA GLY A 976 32.49 12.56 23.27
C GLY A 976 31.97 12.78 21.84
N PRO A 977 31.42 13.96 21.52
CA PRO A 977 30.89 14.26 20.20
C PRO A 977 32.00 14.25 19.14
N ALA A 978 31.64 13.92 17.90
CA ALA A 978 32.54 14.10 16.76
C ALA A 978 32.82 15.61 16.59
N ALA A 979 34.09 15.99 16.60
CA ALA A 979 34.49 17.38 16.53
C ALA A 979 35.00 17.72 15.12
N LEU A 980 34.38 18.69 14.46
CA LEU A 980 34.85 19.23 13.19
C LEU A 980 35.46 20.61 13.41
N GLY A 981 36.61 20.86 12.81
CA GLY A 981 37.19 22.21 12.74
C GLY A 981 36.46 23.06 11.69
N PRO A 982 37.18 23.83 10.86
CA PRO A 982 36.60 24.44 9.66
C PRO A 982 36.06 23.37 8.71
N ALA A 983 34.77 23.41 8.38
CA ALA A 983 34.11 22.37 7.59
C ALA A 983 33.38 22.95 6.38
N ASP A 984 33.89 22.70 5.18
CA ASP A 984 33.35 23.22 3.91
C ASP A 984 32.74 22.06 3.09
N PHE A 985 31.41 22.03 3.00
CA PHE A 985 30.56 21.05 2.29
C PHE A 985 29.71 21.72 1.19
N ASP A 986 30.13 22.88 0.69
CA ASP A 986 29.40 23.60 -0.36
C ASP A 986 29.17 22.69 -1.58
N ARG A 987 27.93 22.66 -2.07
CA ARG A 987 27.50 21.79 -3.19
C ARG A 987 27.70 20.28 -2.96
N ALA A 988 27.92 19.84 -1.73
CA ALA A 988 27.96 18.41 -1.40
C ALA A 988 26.57 17.78 -1.51
N ARG A 989 26.51 16.48 -1.83
CA ARG A 989 25.26 15.71 -1.89
C ARG A 989 25.26 14.64 -0.80
N PHE A 990 24.26 14.63 0.07
CA PHE A 990 24.08 13.64 1.12
C PHE A 990 22.95 12.70 0.74
N VAL A 991 23.31 11.62 0.04
CA VAL A 991 22.38 10.53 -0.34
C VAL A 991 22.05 9.71 0.90
N ASP A 992 23.07 9.37 1.68
CA ASP A 992 22.87 8.81 3.00
C ASP A 992 22.30 9.85 3.97
N GLY A 993 21.46 9.40 4.91
CA GLY A 993 20.93 10.29 5.93
C GLY A 993 22.01 10.73 6.93
N TRP A 994 22.09 12.04 7.17
CA TRP A 994 22.89 12.65 8.23
C TRP A 994 22.20 12.41 9.58
N ASN A 995 22.48 11.29 10.25
CA ASN A 995 21.66 10.80 11.37
C ASN A 995 22.40 10.72 12.73
N ARG A 996 23.24 11.72 13.05
CA ARG A 996 23.99 11.73 14.33
C ARG A 996 23.76 13.01 15.15
N PRO A 997 23.23 12.89 16.38
CA PRO A 997 22.98 14.04 17.25
C PRO A 997 24.21 14.53 18.02
N ASP A 998 25.32 13.78 17.99
CA ASP A 998 26.54 14.00 18.76
C ASP A 998 27.67 14.59 17.90
N ILE A 999 27.40 15.73 17.27
CA ILE A 999 28.36 16.46 16.43
C ILE A 999 28.56 17.86 16.97
N GLU A 1000 29.81 18.32 16.98
CA GLU A 1000 30.19 19.68 17.34
C GLU A 1000 31.07 20.29 16.25
N PHE A 1001 30.64 21.42 15.69
CA PHE A 1001 31.44 22.23 14.77
C PHE A 1001 32.14 23.32 15.58
N TRP A 1002 33.44 23.18 15.78
CA TRP A 1002 34.25 24.10 16.59
C TRP A 1002 34.56 25.42 15.90
N ASP A 1003 34.50 25.44 14.57
CA ASP A 1003 34.75 26.63 13.74
C ASP A 1003 33.63 26.79 12.68
N ARG A 1004 33.89 27.52 11.59
CA ARG A 1004 32.90 27.74 10.52
C ARG A 1004 32.44 26.44 9.89
N ALA A 1005 31.16 26.37 9.55
CA ALA A 1005 30.58 25.27 8.80
C ALA A 1005 29.79 25.80 7.60
N SER A 1006 30.17 25.40 6.39
CA SER A 1006 29.54 25.84 5.14
C SER A 1006 28.90 24.66 4.43
N PHE A 1007 27.62 24.79 4.09
CA PHE A 1007 26.79 23.85 3.36
C PHE A 1007 26.07 24.57 2.22
N VAL A 1008 26.71 25.60 1.65
CA VAL A 1008 26.08 26.44 0.62
C VAL A 1008 25.71 25.56 -0.56
N ARG A 1009 24.41 25.49 -0.89
CA ARG A 1009 23.86 24.64 -1.93
C ARG A 1009 24.14 23.15 -1.77
N ALA A 1010 24.36 22.68 -0.56
CA ALA A 1010 24.38 21.25 -0.29
C ALA A 1010 22.97 20.66 -0.51
N SER A 1011 22.89 19.44 -1.03
CA SER A 1011 21.64 18.69 -1.14
C SER A 1011 21.60 17.57 -0.12
N PHE A 1012 20.51 17.49 0.64
CA PHE A 1012 20.21 16.42 1.58
C PHE A 1012 19.06 15.58 1.02
N GLU A 1013 19.41 14.56 0.25
CA GLU A 1013 18.47 13.60 -0.34
C GLU A 1013 18.00 12.58 0.72
N GLY A 1014 18.87 12.25 1.67
CA GLY A 1014 18.55 11.54 2.91
C GLY A 1014 17.98 12.45 4.00
N ARG A 1015 17.62 11.88 5.16
CA ARG A 1015 17.21 12.69 6.34
C ARG A 1015 18.37 13.54 6.82
N ALA A 1016 18.15 14.84 7.02
CA ALA A 1016 19.11 15.77 7.61
C ALA A 1016 18.85 15.92 9.12
N GLY A 1017 19.30 14.96 9.92
CA GLY A 1017 19.16 14.93 11.37
C GLY A 1017 20.30 15.64 12.11
N PHE A 1018 20.18 16.96 12.25
CA PHE A 1018 21.07 17.81 13.05
C PHE A 1018 20.62 17.96 14.50
N ALA A 1019 19.59 17.23 14.96
CA ALA A 1019 19.02 17.42 16.29
C ALA A 1019 20.08 17.41 17.41
N GLY A 1020 20.17 18.51 18.17
CA GLY A 1020 21.12 18.68 19.27
C GLY A 1020 22.55 19.09 18.88
N VAL A 1021 22.84 19.29 17.59
CA VAL A 1021 24.17 19.70 17.12
C VAL A 1021 24.51 21.11 17.59
N THR A 1022 25.79 21.31 17.94
CA THR A 1022 26.32 22.61 18.35
C THR A 1022 27.26 23.18 17.29
N PHE A 1023 26.97 24.40 16.84
CA PHE A 1023 27.79 25.19 15.92
C PHE A 1023 28.42 26.35 16.69
N ALA A 1024 29.71 26.23 17.01
CA ALA A 1024 30.47 27.24 17.74
C ALA A 1024 30.86 28.43 16.83
N GLY A 1025 31.13 28.17 15.55
CA GLY A 1025 31.42 29.18 14.52
C GLY A 1025 30.19 29.61 13.71
N PRO A 1026 30.37 30.51 12.72
CA PRO A 1026 29.30 30.88 11.79
C PRO A 1026 28.92 29.71 10.88
N VAL A 1027 27.64 29.57 10.59
CA VAL A 1027 27.12 28.51 9.71
C VAL A 1027 26.37 29.10 8.53
N SER A 1028 26.60 28.55 7.33
CA SER A 1028 25.85 28.90 6.13
C SER A 1028 25.27 27.66 5.47
N LEU A 1029 23.95 27.62 5.35
CA LEU A 1029 23.16 26.65 4.58
C LEU A 1029 22.42 27.38 3.44
N ASP A 1030 23.02 28.43 2.91
CA ASP A 1030 22.39 29.24 1.86
C ASP A 1030 22.19 28.41 0.59
N GLY A 1031 20.96 28.38 0.07
CA GLY A 1031 20.59 27.59 -1.10
C GLY A 1031 20.61 26.07 -0.86
N ALA A 1032 20.76 25.59 0.37
CA ALA A 1032 20.73 24.17 0.66
C ALA A 1032 19.34 23.57 0.42
N VAL A 1033 19.28 22.35 -0.09
CA VAL A 1033 18.04 21.64 -0.43
C VAL A 1033 17.86 20.45 0.50
N PHE A 1034 16.69 20.33 1.12
CA PHE A 1034 16.29 19.24 1.99
C PHE A 1034 15.10 18.50 1.37
N GLU A 1035 15.39 17.39 0.69
CA GLU A 1035 14.37 16.56 0.03
C GLU A 1035 13.48 15.80 1.03
N ARG A 1036 14.05 15.54 2.20
CA ARG A 1036 13.38 14.87 3.33
C ARG A 1036 13.29 15.82 4.51
N VAL A 1037 13.04 15.26 5.70
CA VAL A 1037 12.93 16.05 6.94
C VAL A 1037 14.29 16.68 7.26
N GLY A 1038 14.29 18.01 7.39
CA GLY A 1038 15.39 18.79 7.95
C GLY A 1038 15.12 19.04 9.44
N ASP A 1039 15.86 18.36 10.30
CA ASP A 1039 15.63 18.31 11.75
C ASP A 1039 16.79 19.01 12.48
N PHE A 1040 16.54 20.24 12.92
CA PHE A 1040 17.44 21.10 13.69
C PHE A 1040 16.93 21.30 15.13
N ASP A 1041 16.13 20.35 15.63
CA ASP A 1041 15.56 20.44 16.97
C ASP A 1041 16.67 20.48 18.02
N ARG A 1042 16.58 21.43 18.96
CA ARG A 1042 17.54 21.63 20.05
C ARG A 1042 18.97 21.95 19.58
N CYS A 1043 19.15 22.38 18.33
CA CYS A 1043 20.44 22.89 17.84
C CYS A 1043 20.87 24.16 18.59
N ARG A 1044 22.18 24.38 18.69
CA ARG A 1044 22.76 25.59 19.28
C ARG A 1044 23.69 26.27 18.29
N PHE A 1045 23.34 27.48 17.88
CA PHE A 1045 24.14 28.31 16.99
C PHE A 1045 24.72 29.48 17.79
N HIS A 1046 26.03 29.44 18.06
CA HIS A 1046 26.69 30.45 18.88
C HIS A 1046 26.97 31.76 18.12
N ARG A 1047 27.03 31.68 16.79
CA ARG A 1047 27.29 32.80 15.88
C ARG A 1047 26.18 32.88 14.82
N THR A 1048 26.39 33.71 13.81
CA THR A 1048 25.45 33.91 12.71
C THR A 1048 25.13 32.59 11.99
N ALA A 1049 23.85 32.35 11.74
CA ALA A 1049 23.34 31.20 11.00
C ALA A 1049 22.49 31.65 9.80
N THR A 1050 22.89 31.29 8.59
CA THR A 1050 22.16 31.69 7.37
C THR A 1050 21.57 30.46 6.67
N PHE A 1051 20.30 30.57 6.31
CA PHE A 1051 19.49 29.61 5.56
C PHE A 1051 18.85 30.32 4.35
N ARG A 1052 19.55 31.31 3.78
CA ARG A 1052 18.96 32.17 2.75
C ARG A 1052 18.72 31.33 1.51
N ARG A 1053 17.52 31.39 0.94
CA ARG A 1053 17.13 30.54 -0.21
C ARG A 1053 17.22 29.03 0.06
N ALA A 1054 17.26 28.59 1.32
CA ALA A 1054 17.19 27.16 1.62
C ALA A 1054 15.79 26.62 1.27
N LEU A 1055 15.74 25.39 0.76
CA LEU A 1055 14.52 24.73 0.30
C LEU A 1055 14.26 23.49 1.16
N PHE A 1056 13.13 23.47 1.86
CA PHE A 1056 12.64 22.34 2.64
C PHE A 1056 11.40 21.76 1.97
N HIS A 1057 11.56 20.65 1.24
CA HIS A 1057 10.44 19.97 0.60
C HIS A 1057 9.52 19.28 1.61
N ALA A 1058 10.08 18.75 2.69
CA ALA A 1058 9.33 18.16 3.80
C ALA A 1058 9.31 19.08 5.03
N SER A 1059 8.85 18.56 6.17
CA SER A 1059 8.78 19.31 7.42
C SER A 1059 10.17 19.82 7.85
N ALA A 1060 10.24 21.09 8.22
CA ALA A 1060 11.42 21.72 8.79
C ALA A 1060 11.24 21.87 10.31
N GLY A 1061 12.09 21.19 11.08
CA GLY A 1061 12.06 21.19 12.55
C GLY A 1061 13.15 22.08 13.13
N PHE A 1062 12.77 23.03 13.99
CA PHE A 1062 13.66 23.90 14.76
C PHE A 1062 13.20 23.97 16.22
N ASN A 1063 12.51 22.94 16.70
CA ASN A 1063 11.90 22.94 18.02
C ASN A 1063 12.97 23.11 19.11
N ASN A 1064 12.80 24.11 19.98
CA ASN A 1064 13.76 24.47 21.02
C ASN A 1064 15.19 24.76 20.51
N ALA A 1065 15.36 25.16 19.24
CA ALA A 1065 16.64 25.61 18.72
C ALA A 1065 17.04 26.98 19.32
N ALA A 1066 18.33 27.18 19.59
CA ALA A 1066 18.86 28.40 20.17
C ALA A 1066 19.87 29.08 19.23
N PHE A 1067 19.53 30.28 18.77
CA PHE A 1067 20.37 31.16 17.96
C PHE A 1067 20.90 32.30 18.84
N LEU A 1068 22.17 32.26 19.19
CA LEU A 1068 22.81 33.28 20.03
C LEU A 1068 23.34 34.47 19.21
N GLY A 1069 23.43 34.33 17.88
CA GLY A 1069 23.73 35.40 16.93
C GLY A 1069 22.55 35.71 16.01
N ASP A 1070 22.84 36.41 14.91
CA ASP A 1070 21.85 36.72 13.87
C ASP A 1070 21.45 35.48 13.07
N VAL A 1071 20.18 35.39 12.70
CA VAL A 1071 19.64 34.31 11.86
C VAL A 1071 18.94 34.89 10.64
N SER A 1072 19.16 34.30 9.46
CA SER A 1072 18.48 34.73 8.23
C SER A 1072 17.95 33.53 7.46
N PHE A 1073 16.63 33.44 7.34
CA PHE A 1073 15.89 32.57 6.44
C PHE A 1073 15.43 33.33 5.19
N ALA A 1074 16.02 34.48 4.87
CA ALA A 1074 15.54 35.33 3.79
C ALA A 1074 15.43 34.57 2.47
N ARG A 1075 14.25 34.65 1.84
CA ARG A 1075 13.88 33.91 0.62
C ARG A 1075 13.92 32.38 0.74
N ALA A 1076 13.92 31.81 1.94
CA ALA A 1076 13.78 30.36 2.10
C ALA A 1076 12.38 29.88 1.72
N VAL A 1077 12.26 28.61 1.38
CA VAL A 1077 11.01 27.95 1.01
C VAL A 1077 10.81 26.77 1.94
N LEU A 1078 9.80 26.86 2.80
CA LEU A 1078 9.37 25.80 3.70
C LEU A 1078 8.07 25.24 3.15
N ALA A 1079 8.17 24.27 2.24
CA ALA A 1079 7.03 23.80 1.44
C ALA A 1079 5.96 23.09 2.31
N ALA A 1080 6.40 22.39 3.36
CA ALA A 1080 5.52 21.73 4.32
C ALA A 1080 5.45 22.52 5.65
N SER A 1081 5.12 21.83 6.75
CA SER A 1081 5.04 22.43 8.08
C SER A 1081 6.40 22.90 8.61
N ALA A 1082 6.45 24.08 9.21
CA ALA A 1082 7.61 24.61 9.90
C ALA A 1082 7.35 24.64 11.42
N ASP A 1083 8.06 23.79 12.17
CA ASP A 1083 7.99 23.77 13.64
C ASP A 1083 9.10 24.66 14.23
N LEU A 1084 8.75 25.87 14.65
CA LEU A 1084 9.62 26.84 15.31
C LEU A 1084 9.22 27.03 16.79
N ASN A 1085 8.55 26.04 17.38
CA ASN A 1085 8.12 26.11 18.77
C ASN A 1085 9.32 26.16 19.73
N GLY A 1086 9.27 27.05 20.72
CA GLY A 1086 10.33 27.21 21.72
C GLY A 1086 11.66 27.76 21.19
N VAL A 1087 11.72 28.19 19.92
CA VAL A 1087 12.93 28.79 19.33
C VAL A 1087 13.33 30.01 20.14
N ARG A 1088 14.64 30.18 20.38
CA ARG A 1088 15.20 31.36 21.02
C ARG A 1088 16.20 32.04 20.09
N VAL A 1089 15.98 33.31 19.78
CA VAL A 1089 16.90 34.13 18.99
C VAL A 1089 17.35 35.34 19.81
N ALA A 1090 18.64 35.41 20.11
CA ALA A 1090 19.24 36.54 20.82
C ALA A 1090 19.59 37.72 19.88
N GLY A 1091 19.99 37.42 18.64
CA GLY A 1091 20.30 38.41 17.60
C GLY A 1091 19.08 38.80 16.76
N THR A 1092 19.33 39.37 15.59
CA THR A 1092 18.26 39.70 14.61
C THR A 1092 17.79 38.47 13.86
N ALA A 1093 16.50 38.43 13.50
CA ALA A 1093 15.91 37.33 12.73
C ALA A 1093 15.28 37.85 11.44
N ASP A 1094 15.84 37.46 10.29
CA ASP A 1094 15.37 37.87 8.98
C ASP A 1094 14.67 36.72 8.24
N PHE A 1095 13.35 36.79 8.17
CA PHE A 1095 12.47 35.91 7.39
C PHE A 1095 11.91 36.64 6.16
N SER A 1096 12.53 37.73 5.70
CA SER A 1096 12.01 38.49 4.57
C SER A 1096 11.91 37.63 3.30
N ARG A 1097 10.78 37.75 2.59
CA ARG A 1097 10.46 36.98 1.37
C ARG A 1097 10.47 35.45 1.52
N THR A 1098 10.37 34.96 2.75
CA THR A 1098 10.25 33.51 3.03
C THR A 1098 8.87 33.01 2.65
N PHE A 1099 8.79 31.82 2.08
CA PHE A 1099 7.53 31.14 1.78
C PHE A 1099 7.28 30.01 2.78
N PHE A 1100 6.12 30.04 3.43
CA PHE A 1100 5.62 28.99 4.31
C PHE A 1100 4.42 28.31 3.65
N GLY A 1101 4.67 27.19 2.96
CA GLY A 1101 3.64 26.42 2.27
C GLY A 1101 2.71 25.70 3.24
N GLY A 1102 3.27 25.12 4.31
CA GLY A 1102 2.49 24.52 5.39
C GLY A 1102 2.25 25.46 6.58
N LEU A 1103 1.77 24.87 7.68
CA LEU A 1103 1.53 25.58 8.93
C LEU A 1103 2.87 25.96 9.59
N ALA A 1104 3.05 27.24 9.93
CA ALA A 1104 4.17 27.73 10.72
C ALA A 1104 3.76 27.89 12.20
N MET A 1105 4.50 27.26 13.12
CA MET A 1105 4.20 27.27 14.55
C MET A 1105 5.31 27.95 15.36
N LEU A 1106 4.95 28.95 16.16
CA LEU A 1106 5.85 29.76 17.00
C LEU A 1106 5.41 29.75 18.47
N ASN A 1107 4.89 28.64 18.97
CA ASN A 1107 4.47 28.57 20.37
C ASN A 1107 5.69 28.70 21.28
N GLU A 1108 5.62 29.58 22.27
CA GLU A 1108 6.68 29.84 23.26
C GLU A 1108 8.03 30.25 22.63
N ALA A 1109 8.02 30.76 21.39
CA ALA A 1109 9.22 31.29 20.74
C ALA A 1109 9.62 32.64 21.36
N GLY A 1110 10.91 32.90 21.53
CA GLY A 1110 11.45 34.13 22.09
C GLY A 1110 12.44 34.81 21.16
N PHE A 1111 12.20 36.07 20.83
CA PHE A 1111 13.06 36.89 19.97
C PHE A 1111 13.49 38.15 20.73
N ALA A 1112 14.78 38.23 21.07
CA ALA A 1112 15.34 39.40 21.74
C ALA A 1112 15.67 40.54 20.76
N GLY A 1113 16.15 40.19 19.55
CA GLY A 1113 16.45 41.16 18.49
C GLY A 1113 15.29 41.37 17.50
N ALA A 1114 15.44 42.35 16.61
CA ALA A 1114 14.42 42.71 15.63
C ALA A 1114 14.11 41.55 14.66
N VAL A 1115 12.84 41.39 14.32
CA VAL A 1115 12.36 40.32 13.44
C VAL A 1115 11.72 40.93 12.19
N SER A 1116 12.19 40.53 11.00
CA SER A 1116 11.56 40.94 9.74
C SER A 1116 10.90 39.77 9.05
N PHE A 1117 9.61 39.89 8.78
CA PHE A 1117 8.85 39.05 7.86
C PHE A 1117 8.40 39.83 6.62
N ALA A 1118 9.15 40.88 6.25
CA ALA A 1118 8.78 41.73 5.12
C ALA A 1118 8.63 40.90 3.83
N SER A 1119 7.46 41.01 3.19
CA SER A 1119 7.10 40.27 1.98
C SER A 1119 7.15 38.75 2.13
N ALA A 1120 7.08 38.21 3.35
CA ALA A 1120 6.89 36.78 3.57
C ALA A 1120 5.47 36.34 3.18
N GLU A 1121 5.33 35.07 2.79
CA GLU A 1121 4.09 34.50 2.28
C GLU A 1121 3.71 33.27 3.14
N TRP A 1122 2.49 33.23 3.68
CA TRP A 1122 1.97 32.07 4.42
C TRP A 1122 0.76 31.48 3.73
N GLU A 1123 0.93 30.28 3.19
CA GLU A 1123 -0.15 29.52 2.57
C GLU A 1123 -0.91 28.69 3.62
N GLY A 1124 -0.21 27.91 4.44
CA GLY A 1124 -0.82 27.06 5.48
C GLY A 1124 -1.21 27.79 6.77
N GLY A 1125 -0.79 29.04 6.95
CA GLY A 1125 -1.11 29.89 8.10
C GLY A 1125 -0.02 29.95 9.17
N LEU A 1126 -0.25 30.82 10.16
CA LEU A 1126 0.69 31.14 11.24
C LEU A 1126 0.01 31.01 12.60
N LEU A 1127 0.53 30.12 13.46
CA LEU A 1127 0.04 29.94 14.83
C LEU A 1127 1.13 30.26 15.84
N SER A 1128 0.76 30.98 16.88
CA SER A 1128 1.61 31.23 18.04
C SER A 1128 0.78 31.25 19.31
N ASN A 1129 1.35 30.72 20.38
CA ASN A 1129 0.86 30.85 21.74
C ASN A 1129 2.04 31.28 22.61
N ARG A 1130 1.93 32.42 23.30
CA ARG A 1130 2.97 32.91 24.23
C ARG A 1130 4.34 33.13 23.61
N ALA A 1131 4.41 33.55 22.34
CA ALA A 1131 5.66 34.09 21.82
C ALA A 1131 6.03 35.41 22.50
N VAL A 1132 7.33 35.69 22.61
CA VAL A 1132 7.88 36.90 23.19
C VAL A 1132 8.72 37.61 22.14
N PHE A 1133 8.42 38.88 21.89
CA PHE A 1133 9.21 39.76 21.04
C PHE A 1133 9.67 40.96 21.87
N GLU A 1134 10.97 41.05 22.13
CA GLU A 1134 11.55 42.15 22.92
C GLU A 1134 11.88 43.37 22.04
N ALA A 1135 11.94 43.18 20.72
CA ALA A 1135 12.22 44.20 19.72
C ALA A 1135 11.15 44.23 18.61
N PRO A 1136 11.12 45.27 17.75
CA PRO A 1136 10.09 45.43 16.73
C PRO A 1136 10.02 44.28 15.72
N VAL A 1137 8.78 43.97 15.31
CA VAL A 1137 8.48 42.99 14.26
C VAL A 1137 7.89 43.69 13.04
N ASP A 1138 8.46 43.40 11.87
CA ASP A 1138 8.06 43.98 10.59
C ASP A 1138 7.31 42.95 9.72
N PHE A 1139 6.11 43.30 9.26
CA PHE A 1139 5.29 42.49 8.34
C PHE A 1139 5.00 43.24 7.02
N ALA A 1140 5.82 44.23 6.66
CA ALA A 1140 5.59 45.04 5.46
C ALA A 1140 5.41 44.19 4.19
N ARG A 1141 4.25 44.33 3.54
CA ARG A 1141 3.87 43.61 2.30
C ARG A 1141 3.80 42.08 2.45
N ALA A 1142 3.71 41.56 3.67
CA ALA A 1142 3.60 40.13 3.89
C ALA A 1142 2.16 39.65 3.55
N SER A 1143 2.02 38.46 2.98
CA SER A 1143 0.74 37.93 2.48
C SER A 1143 0.31 36.68 3.24
N PHE A 1144 -0.97 36.59 3.59
CA PHE A 1144 -1.53 35.50 4.38
C PHE A 1144 -2.74 34.92 3.66
N ARG A 1145 -2.65 33.68 3.18
CA ARG A 1145 -3.79 32.92 2.64
C ARG A 1145 -4.41 32.01 3.69
N GLY A 1146 -3.57 31.47 4.58
CA GLY A 1146 -4.00 30.63 5.70
C GLY A 1146 -4.36 31.45 6.94
N ARG A 1147 -4.97 30.78 7.93
CA ARG A 1147 -5.38 31.41 9.20
C ARG A 1147 -4.17 31.93 9.98
N VAL A 1148 -4.32 33.11 10.57
CA VAL A 1148 -3.33 33.68 11.50
C VAL A 1148 -3.93 33.81 12.89
N ARG A 1149 -3.26 33.21 13.87
CA ARG A 1149 -3.66 33.31 15.28
C ARG A 1149 -2.44 33.37 16.18
N LEU A 1150 -2.25 34.53 16.81
CA LEU A 1150 -1.19 34.78 17.77
C LEU A 1150 -1.86 35.04 19.13
N ASP A 1151 -1.90 34.03 19.99
CA ASP A 1151 -2.56 34.13 21.30
C ASP A 1151 -1.52 34.40 22.40
N GLY A 1152 -1.80 35.38 23.27
CA GLY A 1152 -0.98 35.68 24.45
C GLY A 1152 0.46 36.09 24.15
N VAL A 1153 0.71 36.76 23.03
CA VAL A 1153 2.05 37.23 22.63
C VAL A 1153 2.48 38.43 23.49
N LEU A 1154 3.74 38.44 23.93
CA LEU A 1154 4.32 39.56 24.68
C LEU A 1154 5.18 40.43 23.75
N PHE A 1155 4.95 41.75 23.81
CA PHE A 1155 5.81 42.76 23.18
C PHE A 1155 6.38 43.64 24.30
N GLU A 1156 7.70 43.64 24.52
CA GLU A 1156 8.31 44.45 25.60
C GLU A 1156 8.50 45.93 25.22
N ALA A 1157 8.39 46.79 26.24
CA ALA A 1157 7.65 48.05 26.20
C ALA A 1157 8.37 49.29 25.64
N ASP A 1158 9.64 49.23 25.21
CA ASP A 1158 10.35 50.43 24.74
C ASP A 1158 10.04 50.82 23.28
N SER A 1159 9.22 50.04 22.57
CA SER A 1159 8.86 50.28 21.16
C SER A 1159 7.41 50.71 20.92
N LEU A 1160 6.54 50.73 21.95
CA LEU A 1160 5.09 50.91 21.77
C LEU A 1160 4.48 51.90 22.77
N VAL A 1161 4.84 53.18 22.65
CA VAL A 1161 4.01 54.26 23.22
C VAL A 1161 2.81 54.48 22.30
N GLY A 1162 1.74 53.72 22.53
CA GLY A 1162 0.39 54.01 22.00
C GLY A 1162 0.13 53.68 20.52
N GLN A 1163 1.00 52.92 19.85
CA GLN A 1163 0.81 52.48 18.46
C GLN A 1163 0.69 50.95 18.35
N PHE A 1164 0.14 50.49 17.23
CA PHE A 1164 -0.04 49.08 16.87
C PHE A 1164 1.28 48.30 17.04
N PRO A 1165 1.28 47.03 17.50
CA PRO A 1165 2.51 46.28 17.83
C PRO A 1165 3.44 45.97 16.65
N PHE A 1166 3.05 46.33 15.43
CA PHE A 1166 3.82 46.09 14.20
C PHE A 1166 4.23 47.41 13.57
N VAL A 1167 5.43 47.44 12.99
CA VAL A 1167 5.96 48.59 12.25
C VAL A 1167 5.07 48.94 11.03
N ALA A 1168 4.51 47.91 10.37
CA ALA A 1168 3.57 48.02 9.27
C ALA A 1168 2.62 46.81 9.26
N PRO A 1169 1.43 46.89 9.88
CA PRO A 1169 0.50 45.76 9.91
C PRO A 1169 -0.12 45.52 8.53
N PRO A 1170 -0.39 44.26 8.13
CA PRO A 1170 -1.20 43.96 6.96
C PRO A 1170 -2.67 44.38 7.18
N ASP A 1171 -3.40 44.64 6.10
CA ASP A 1171 -4.82 44.99 6.15
C ASP A 1171 -5.66 43.85 6.74
N GLY A 1172 -6.70 44.19 7.51
CA GLY A 1172 -7.64 43.21 8.07
C GLY A 1172 -7.23 42.55 9.39
N TRP A 1173 -6.22 43.06 10.10
CA TRP A 1173 -5.80 42.48 11.39
C TRP A 1173 -6.54 43.10 12.58
N THR A 1174 -6.91 42.27 13.55
CA THR A 1174 -7.39 42.71 14.88
C THR A 1174 -6.37 42.37 15.96
N SER A 1175 -6.25 43.25 16.95
CA SER A 1175 -5.41 43.04 18.12
C SER A 1175 -6.18 43.42 19.39
N VAL A 1176 -6.08 42.57 20.42
CA VAL A 1176 -6.70 42.77 21.73
C VAL A 1176 -5.64 42.59 22.79
N ARG A 1177 -5.43 43.62 23.62
CA ARG A 1177 -4.52 43.53 24.77
C ARG A 1177 -5.23 42.89 25.97
N ARG A 1178 -4.63 41.85 26.54
CA ARG A 1178 -5.10 41.17 27.74
C ARG A 1178 -4.71 41.91 29.03
N PRO A 1179 -5.41 41.67 30.15
CA PRO A 1179 -5.11 42.31 31.44
C PRO A 1179 -3.70 41.99 31.98
N ASP A 1180 -3.12 40.86 31.59
CA ASP A 1180 -1.77 40.41 31.96
C ASP A 1180 -0.66 41.07 31.12
N GLY A 1181 -1.01 41.99 30.22
CA GLY A 1181 -0.07 42.73 29.37
C GLY A 1181 0.24 42.07 28.02
N THR A 1182 -0.23 40.84 27.79
CA THR A 1182 -0.07 40.11 26.52
C THR A 1182 -1.10 40.53 25.46
N TRP A 1183 -0.90 40.11 24.21
CA TRP A 1183 -1.72 40.46 23.07
C TRP A 1183 -2.28 39.22 22.37
N ASP A 1184 -3.55 39.27 21.99
CA ASP A 1184 -4.17 38.37 21.04
C ASP A 1184 -4.31 39.07 19.69
N VAL A 1185 -3.75 38.49 18.64
CA VAL A 1185 -3.76 39.03 17.29
C VAL A 1185 -4.31 38.02 16.31
N ARG A 1186 -5.27 38.44 15.48
CA ARG A 1186 -5.96 37.59 14.50
C ARG A 1186 -6.17 38.33 13.19
N LEU A 1187 -6.04 37.61 12.08
CA LEU A 1187 -6.52 38.08 10.79
C LEU A 1187 -8.06 37.96 10.78
N LEU A 1188 -8.76 39.05 10.45
CA LEU A 1188 -10.20 39.01 10.18
C LEU A 1188 -10.39 38.24 8.87
N ASP A 1189 -11.14 37.14 8.94
CA ASP A 1189 -11.53 36.42 7.73
C ASP A 1189 -12.20 37.40 6.77
N ALA A 1190 -11.64 37.56 5.56
CA ALA A 1190 -12.41 38.08 4.46
C ALA A 1190 -13.45 36.99 4.14
N GLU A 1191 -14.72 37.25 4.47
CA GLU A 1191 -15.83 36.43 4.00
C GLU A 1191 -15.78 36.34 2.46
N ALA A 1192 -15.40 35.17 1.92
CA ALA A 1192 -15.91 34.56 0.69
C ALA A 1192 -15.28 33.17 0.46
#